data_AF-A0A8H5KYC8-F1
#
_entry.id   AF-A0A8H5KYC8-F1
#
_cell.length_a   1.000
_cell.length_b   1.000
_cell.length_c   1.000
_cell.angle_alpha   90.00
_cell.angle_beta   90.00
_cell.angle_gamma   90.00
#
_symmetry.space_group_name_H-M   'P 1'
#
loop_
_entity.id
_entity.type
_entity.pdbx_description
1 polymer ?
#
loop_
_entity_poly.entity_id
_entity_poly.type
_entity_poly.pdbx_seq_one_letter_code
_entity_poly.pdbx_strand_id
1 'polypeptide(L)'
;MSTATQTPPPSQRTLQEKIEHLGDLVRDPESDLGSDELPHLPELIDDWYNTDVDVTKEEFHQRILRVFKDSKHEQVYNGVMAQLPGETRKVLEAFIQGDKTADEAGKAIKEVAPLELGVSGASSHIQTFSMMAQQVTAPTRTKGKETKDLTFQNWGRTVKNTPTVTYYPETVAEIIEIVRDAVAKNKGIRVAGFRHSWAPVFGRSNKDGQSTNGDVLISTLTETNASRLPNLTSVPTNLFQPKNTELNAINIIRDPKFVGAPALKNGRKYVQVGTATTNEKFRRWCIDTGNVTLPMNIIEVEITFGGSNATICHGAGINNPTLSDLVRRIDYIDVNGQERFVNMSDPTLLKAASGCFGLLGVVTYITFECDAMCTAVMRPVKLDVIDAIPPPPEMKDSDIPAALRQKRTKAQKDDAVREFERRANEDFYAEWFWFPYSQQVWVNTWKTDTDTKNVVNYPSNAKTLYQVASTAIMNMAQEIGKHIHALQVAPQTQTSLLSWLAVKNFDDVKGTNKSIRTLLPNALHFQRGVQNIRVRNLEVEMALDSKKGKPNERDYTNVRRAWWDVIKTCYANAKTSPMRMPMEMRIMGSSEVTLAPQRGNKLGTCAIGILTLEAVSDIWVPYAQQVLDKWTSYKTNDGKPVVVKPHWAKEWYMYKVGGKPWMEKLVQEDYKEEIAEFQTLMAAIGKKHGWTLGDIKRTFSNDVLDNTFLGGVATSKPSQQAAKSEKMVQVQVHEVPVDAVSEDPVPKTYCQVVMFSYDSTGTGGALGPTQIRLLHLLPAKDSTNPIACRLQVVAFEESPVYEALSYCWGDSTQLHGIKCNNEAFQVTENLFSALQHLRNEHMERTLWIDAICINQNDLEERQSQVKLMKDIYTKSARVVIWLGPDPASDRVNHLFEILQTSPNLPDPQLSKRERTFFEMNVFDADRWHQDEETASSKVPDEIKNGFVIPNEAKKSAIAVLSRPWWTRIWTVQEMVLAPSTIIMCGHLSAPASDVRRACADILMHAVNDAFDAGDDDDLLSFGDLFDDPNGTLYMARMRTHPSVSTKMELGKLLRFLRWLKAKDPRDKVYGSLGIAASTYGIEPDYTISTVECYTQATFNIISGSRSLDIFGALRRPSCIETTLAGLPSWVPD
;
A
#
# COMPACT_ATOMS: atom_id res chain seq x y z
N MET A 1 28.64 -43.62 6.84
CA MET A 1 28.83 -42.33 6.14
C MET A 1 27.73 -42.21 5.11
N SER A 2 26.73 -41.37 5.37
CA SER A 2 25.67 -41.01 4.43
C SER A 2 25.66 -39.49 4.37
N THR A 3 26.03 -38.94 3.22
CA THR A 3 26.12 -37.52 2.95
C THR A 3 24.71 -36.94 2.80
N ALA A 4 24.20 -36.32 3.86
CA ALA A 4 23.01 -35.49 3.81
C ALA A 4 23.28 -34.24 2.96
N THR A 5 22.58 -34.13 1.84
CA THR A 5 22.52 -32.90 1.02
C THR A 5 21.90 -31.78 1.86
N GLN A 6 22.67 -30.72 2.11
CA GLN A 6 22.19 -29.53 2.82
C GLN A 6 21.14 -28.80 1.96
N THR A 7 19.93 -28.67 2.48
CA THR A 7 18.86 -27.87 1.87
C THR A 7 19.25 -26.38 1.91
N PRO A 8 19.07 -25.62 0.81
CA PRO A 8 19.42 -24.20 0.79
C PRO A 8 18.57 -23.37 1.76
N PRO A 9 19.13 -22.27 2.32
CA PRO A 9 18.42 -21.40 3.27
C PRO A 9 17.18 -20.76 2.63
N PRO A 10 16.13 -20.44 3.42
CA PRO A 10 14.83 -19.94 2.92
C PRO A 10 14.91 -18.69 2.03
N SER A 11 15.94 -17.87 2.23
CA SER A 11 16.22 -16.66 1.45
C SER A 11 16.69 -16.95 0.02
N GLN A 12 17.21 -18.14 -0.26
CA GLN A 12 17.74 -18.56 -1.56
C GLN A 12 16.80 -19.51 -2.31
N ARG A 13 15.68 -19.94 -1.70
CA ARG A 13 14.67 -20.76 -2.35
C ARG A 13 13.89 -19.95 -3.38
N THR A 14 13.74 -20.52 -4.57
CA THR A 14 12.85 -20.05 -5.63
C THR A 14 11.40 -20.02 -5.14
N LEU A 15 10.53 -19.27 -5.82
CA LEU A 15 9.10 -19.25 -5.50
C LEU A 15 8.48 -20.65 -5.62
N GLN A 16 8.92 -21.43 -6.62
CA GLN A 16 8.53 -22.82 -6.83
C GLN A 16 8.96 -23.71 -5.65
N GLU A 17 10.21 -23.63 -5.17
CA GLU A 17 10.67 -24.39 -4.00
C GLU A 17 10.00 -23.94 -2.69
N LYS A 18 9.56 -22.67 -2.60
CA LYS A 18 8.75 -22.18 -1.48
C LYS A 18 7.33 -22.71 -1.55
N ILE A 19 6.74 -22.80 -2.74
CA ILE A 19 5.40 -23.36 -3.00
C ILE A 19 5.42 -24.89 -2.80
N GLU A 20 6.43 -25.59 -3.29
CA GLU A 20 6.64 -27.02 -3.07
C GLU A 20 6.90 -27.30 -1.59
N HIS A 21 7.74 -26.51 -0.92
CA HIS A 21 7.91 -26.62 0.54
C HIS A 21 6.64 -26.31 1.33
N LEU A 22 5.80 -25.37 0.89
CA LEU A 22 4.49 -25.08 1.48
C LEU A 22 3.51 -26.22 1.23
N GLY A 23 3.46 -26.77 0.02
CA GLY A 23 2.69 -27.95 -0.30
C GLY A 23 3.15 -29.17 0.49
N ASP A 24 4.45 -29.31 0.74
CA ASP A 24 5.01 -30.38 1.57
C ASP A 24 4.70 -30.15 3.05
N LEU A 25 4.80 -28.92 3.55
CA LEU A 25 4.36 -28.53 4.91
C LEU A 25 2.85 -28.70 5.11
N VAL A 26 2.04 -28.56 4.06
CA VAL A 26 0.58 -28.70 4.11
C VAL A 26 0.14 -30.15 3.84
N ARG A 27 0.98 -30.98 3.23
CA ARG A 27 0.72 -32.41 2.97
C ARG A 27 1.45 -33.34 3.94
N ASP A 28 2.33 -32.82 4.78
CA ASP A 28 3.01 -33.55 5.84
C ASP A 28 1.98 -33.97 6.91
N PRO A 29 1.74 -35.28 7.10
CA PRO A 29 0.79 -35.77 8.10
C PRO A 29 1.23 -35.48 9.55
N GLU A 30 2.49 -35.09 9.78
CA GLU A 30 2.96 -34.58 11.08
C GLU A 30 2.81 -33.06 11.24
N SER A 31 2.32 -32.34 10.22
CA SER A 31 2.09 -30.89 10.29
C SER A 31 0.70 -30.52 10.81
N ASP A 32 0.63 -29.47 11.64
CA ASP A 32 -0.62 -28.89 12.14
C ASP A 32 -1.51 -28.29 11.02
N LEU A 33 -1.02 -28.16 9.78
CA LEU A 33 -1.74 -27.52 8.66
C LEU A 33 -2.36 -28.52 7.67
N GLY A 34 -1.88 -29.78 7.66
CA GLY A 34 -2.34 -30.85 6.76
C GLY A 34 -3.19 -31.94 7.41
N SER A 35 -3.42 -31.86 8.72
CA SER A 35 -4.11 -32.89 9.51
C SER A 35 -5.63 -32.65 9.58
N ASP A 36 -6.37 -33.58 10.21
CA ASP A 36 -7.79 -33.41 10.59
C ASP A 36 -8.10 -32.10 11.37
N GLU A 37 -7.09 -31.31 11.77
CA GLU A 37 -7.28 -30.02 12.42
C GLU A 37 -7.88 -28.93 11.53
N LEU A 38 -7.59 -28.88 10.21
CA LEU A 38 -8.12 -27.89 9.27
C LEU A 38 -8.37 -28.51 7.87
N PRO A 39 -9.37 -29.39 7.73
CA PRO A 39 -9.69 -30.06 6.48
C PRO A 39 -10.12 -29.06 5.40
N HIS A 40 -9.86 -29.38 4.13
CA HIS A 40 -10.15 -28.55 2.94
C HIS A 40 -9.32 -27.27 2.80
N LEU A 41 -8.55 -26.87 3.83
CA LEU A 41 -7.63 -25.73 3.72
C LEU A 41 -6.56 -25.92 2.63
N PRO A 42 -5.96 -27.12 2.44
CA PRO A 42 -5.03 -27.37 1.35
C PRO A 42 -5.66 -27.12 -0.02
N GLU A 43 -6.86 -27.64 -0.25
CA GLU A 43 -7.61 -27.53 -1.52
C GLU A 43 -8.02 -26.08 -1.81
N LEU A 44 -8.41 -25.32 -0.77
CA LEU A 44 -8.71 -23.90 -0.89
C LEU A 44 -7.46 -23.07 -1.22
N ILE A 45 -6.32 -23.43 -0.64
CA ILE A 45 -5.04 -22.77 -0.93
C ILE A 45 -4.60 -23.12 -2.36
N ASP A 46 -4.69 -24.39 -2.76
CA ASP A 46 -4.33 -24.87 -4.09
C ASP A 46 -5.21 -24.21 -5.18
N ASP A 47 -6.52 -24.13 -4.99
CA ASP A 47 -7.43 -23.46 -5.92
C ASP A 47 -7.22 -21.94 -5.96
N TRP A 48 -6.82 -21.31 -4.85
CA TRP A 48 -6.44 -19.90 -4.85
C TRP A 48 -5.17 -19.62 -5.67
N TYR A 49 -4.30 -20.62 -5.83
CA TYR A 49 -3.09 -20.52 -6.66
C TYR A 49 -3.26 -21.08 -8.08
N ASN A 50 -4.32 -21.85 -8.32
CA ASN A 50 -4.63 -22.40 -9.62
C ASN A 50 -5.36 -21.34 -10.47
N THR A 51 -4.65 -20.75 -11.42
CA THR A 51 -5.18 -19.69 -12.29
C THR A 51 -6.29 -20.15 -13.24
N ASP A 52 -6.48 -21.46 -13.37
CA ASP A 52 -7.55 -22.06 -14.17
C ASP A 52 -8.84 -22.29 -13.35
N VAL A 53 -8.81 -22.03 -12.04
CA VAL A 53 -9.95 -22.13 -11.14
C VAL A 53 -10.37 -20.72 -10.73
N ASP A 54 -11.44 -20.22 -11.35
CA ASP A 54 -12.00 -18.91 -11.00
C ASP A 54 -12.84 -19.06 -9.71
N VAL A 55 -12.22 -18.82 -8.56
CA VAL A 55 -12.92 -18.81 -7.27
C VAL A 55 -13.43 -17.40 -7.03
N THR A 56 -14.73 -17.20 -7.19
CA THR A 56 -15.36 -15.93 -6.86
C THR A 56 -15.13 -15.59 -5.38
N LYS A 57 -15.14 -14.30 -5.02
CA LYS A 57 -15.01 -13.85 -3.63
C LYS A 57 -16.07 -14.50 -2.71
N GLU A 58 -17.24 -14.78 -3.28
CA GLU A 58 -18.31 -15.49 -2.60
C GLU A 58 -17.95 -16.96 -2.34
N GLU A 59 -17.51 -17.69 -3.37
CA GLU A 59 -17.05 -19.08 -3.22
C GLU A 59 -15.87 -19.18 -2.25
N PHE A 60 -14.94 -18.23 -2.27
CA PHE A 60 -13.85 -18.18 -1.30
C PHE A 60 -14.36 -18.12 0.14
N HIS A 61 -15.36 -17.25 0.41
CA HIS A 61 -15.97 -17.15 1.74
C HIS A 61 -16.75 -18.41 2.13
N GLN A 62 -17.48 -19.03 1.21
CA GLN A 62 -18.18 -20.27 1.48
C GLN A 62 -17.19 -21.39 1.82
N ARG A 63 -16.10 -21.49 1.05
CA ARG A 63 -15.09 -22.54 1.21
C ARG A 63 -14.24 -22.35 2.46
N ILE A 64 -13.82 -21.12 2.79
CA ILE A 64 -13.07 -20.87 4.03
C ILE A 64 -13.95 -21.13 5.27
N LEU A 65 -15.26 -20.85 5.21
CA LEU A 65 -16.18 -21.17 6.29
C LEU A 65 -16.40 -22.68 6.43
N ARG A 66 -16.41 -23.44 5.32
CA ARG A 66 -16.43 -24.92 5.33
C ARG A 66 -15.19 -25.53 5.98
N VAL A 67 -13.99 -24.99 5.70
CA VAL A 67 -12.74 -25.40 6.38
C VAL A 67 -12.91 -25.37 7.90
N PHE A 68 -13.55 -24.32 8.44
CA PHE A 68 -13.77 -24.20 9.88
C PHE A 68 -14.93 -25.07 10.40
N LYS A 69 -15.99 -25.25 9.60
CA LYS A 69 -17.09 -26.16 9.92
C LYS A 69 -16.59 -27.60 10.09
N ASP A 70 -15.75 -28.05 9.18
CA ASP A 70 -15.35 -29.46 9.11
C ASP A 70 -14.10 -29.76 9.98
N SER A 71 -13.49 -28.73 10.58
CA SER A 71 -12.31 -28.83 11.46
C SER A 71 -12.57 -29.53 12.80
N LYS A 72 -11.52 -30.08 13.44
CA LYS A 72 -11.56 -30.50 14.87
C LYS A 72 -11.94 -29.36 15.84
N HIS A 73 -11.91 -28.10 15.38
CA HIS A 73 -12.41 -26.92 16.08
C HIS A 73 -13.88 -26.60 15.79
N GLU A 74 -14.63 -27.53 15.18
CA GLU A 74 -16.06 -27.42 14.86
C GLU A 74 -16.90 -26.89 16.03
N GLN A 75 -16.55 -27.19 17.28
CA GLN A 75 -17.24 -26.66 18.48
C GLN A 75 -17.31 -25.11 18.51
N VAL A 76 -16.38 -24.41 17.88
CA VAL A 76 -16.36 -22.95 17.77
C VAL A 76 -17.29 -22.49 16.63
N TYR A 77 -17.23 -23.15 15.47
CA TYR A 77 -18.18 -22.92 14.37
C TYR A 77 -19.62 -23.19 14.83
N ASN A 78 -19.87 -24.36 15.41
CA ASN A 78 -21.15 -24.74 16.01
C ASN A 78 -21.54 -23.81 17.15
N GLY A 79 -20.57 -23.28 17.91
CA GLY A 79 -20.82 -22.28 18.95
C GLY A 79 -21.29 -20.93 18.41
N VAL A 80 -20.81 -20.50 17.24
CA VAL A 80 -21.28 -19.29 16.54
C VAL A 80 -22.62 -19.56 15.85
N MET A 81 -22.75 -20.69 15.15
CA MET A 81 -23.98 -21.07 14.44
C MET A 81 -25.14 -21.29 15.42
N ALA A 82 -24.89 -21.87 16.59
CA ALA A 82 -25.90 -22.09 17.64
C ALA A 82 -26.51 -20.81 18.22
N GLN A 83 -25.90 -19.64 17.98
CA GLN A 83 -26.41 -18.34 18.43
C GLN A 83 -27.36 -17.68 17.43
N LEU A 84 -27.41 -18.20 16.20
CA LEU A 84 -28.30 -17.69 15.17
C LEU A 84 -29.71 -18.25 15.37
N PRO A 85 -30.78 -17.45 15.17
CA PRO A 85 -32.17 -17.92 15.09
C PRO A 85 -32.32 -19.09 14.09
N GLY A 86 -33.33 -19.96 14.28
CA GLY A 86 -33.41 -21.25 13.60
C GLY A 86 -33.43 -21.17 12.07
N GLU A 87 -34.22 -20.28 11.50
CA GLU A 87 -34.30 -20.02 10.06
C GLU A 87 -33.11 -19.19 9.57
N THR A 88 -32.65 -18.21 10.35
CA THR A 88 -31.43 -17.45 10.04
C THR A 88 -30.19 -18.36 9.94
N ARG A 89 -30.09 -19.35 10.84
CA ARG A 89 -29.06 -20.40 10.82
C ARG A 89 -29.17 -21.25 9.56
N LYS A 90 -30.38 -21.71 9.21
CA LYS A 90 -30.61 -22.49 7.98
C LYS A 90 -30.22 -21.72 6.73
N VAL A 91 -30.48 -20.41 6.68
CA VAL A 91 -30.09 -19.58 5.54
C VAL A 91 -28.58 -19.41 5.44
N LEU A 92 -27.88 -19.22 6.57
CA LEU A 92 -26.41 -19.17 6.59
C LEU A 92 -25.77 -20.53 6.30
N GLU A 93 -26.37 -21.63 6.77
CA GLU A 93 -25.94 -22.98 6.43
C GLU A 93 -26.11 -23.28 4.94
N ALA A 94 -27.19 -22.81 4.32
CA ALA A 94 -27.42 -22.89 2.88
C ALA A 94 -26.41 -22.04 2.09
N PHE A 95 -26.09 -20.82 2.57
CA PHE A 95 -25.02 -20.01 1.97
C PHE A 95 -23.66 -20.73 2.03
N ILE A 96 -23.28 -21.26 3.19
CA ILE A 96 -21.99 -21.93 3.39
C ILE A 96 -21.87 -23.20 2.53
N GLN A 97 -22.98 -23.89 2.30
CA GLN A 97 -23.07 -25.06 1.40
C GLN A 97 -23.05 -24.68 -0.09
N GLY A 98 -23.22 -23.40 -0.43
CA GLY A 98 -23.36 -22.93 -1.82
C GLY A 98 -24.78 -23.07 -2.38
N ASP A 99 -25.75 -23.46 -1.56
CA ASP A 99 -27.17 -23.60 -1.93
C ASP A 99 -27.87 -22.24 -2.09
N LYS A 100 -27.23 -21.17 -1.61
CA LYS A 100 -27.67 -19.78 -1.75
C LYS A 100 -26.47 -18.91 -2.08
N THR A 101 -26.67 -17.97 -3.00
CA THR A 101 -25.70 -16.87 -3.18
C THR A 101 -25.74 -15.91 -2.00
N ALA A 102 -24.75 -15.02 -1.85
CA ALA A 102 -24.74 -14.03 -0.77
C ALA A 102 -25.97 -13.11 -0.84
N ASP A 103 -26.43 -12.80 -2.05
CA ASP A 103 -27.62 -11.98 -2.29
C ASP A 103 -28.91 -12.73 -1.93
N GLU A 104 -29.02 -14.01 -2.30
CA GLU A 104 -30.16 -14.84 -1.92
C GLU A 104 -30.21 -15.12 -0.42
N ALA A 105 -29.07 -15.34 0.21
CA ALA A 105 -28.96 -15.50 1.65
C ALA A 105 -29.30 -14.20 2.37
N GLY A 106 -28.80 -13.07 1.89
CA GLY A 106 -29.14 -11.74 2.40
C GLY A 106 -30.62 -11.41 2.26
N LYS A 107 -31.25 -11.77 1.13
CA LYS A 107 -32.69 -11.59 0.91
C LYS A 107 -33.52 -12.53 1.79
N ALA A 108 -33.15 -13.80 1.88
CA ALA A 108 -33.84 -14.75 2.72
C ALA A 108 -33.74 -14.38 4.21
N ILE A 109 -32.57 -13.93 4.69
CA ILE A 109 -32.41 -13.41 6.07
C ILE A 109 -33.32 -12.20 6.31
N LYS A 110 -33.48 -11.30 5.32
CA LYS A 110 -34.40 -10.16 5.41
C LYS A 110 -35.87 -10.58 5.51
N GLU A 111 -36.24 -11.73 4.93
CA GLU A 111 -37.60 -12.27 4.96
C GLU A 111 -37.87 -13.08 6.23
N VAL A 112 -36.92 -13.90 6.69
CA VAL A 112 -37.11 -14.77 7.87
C VAL A 112 -36.83 -14.06 9.20
N ALA A 113 -35.88 -13.12 9.27
CA ALA A 113 -35.54 -12.45 10.53
C ALA A 113 -36.71 -11.66 11.17
N PRO A 114 -37.59 -10.97 10.40
CA PRO A 114 -38.78 -10.32 10.97
C PRO A 114 -39.84 -11.31 11.48
N LEU A 115 -39.98 -12.45 10.80
CA LEU A 115 -40.96 -13.50 11.12
C LEU A 115 -40.56 -14.30 12.37
N GLU A 116 -39.25 -14.56 12.56
CA GLU A 116 -38.73 -15.26 13.74
C GLU A 116 -38.70 -14.38 15.01
N LEU A 117 -38.59 -13.07 14.84
CA LEU A 117 -38.37 -12.13 15.94
C LEU A 117 -39.63 -11.33 16.32
N GLY A 118 -40.75 -11.54 15.62
CA GLY A 118 -42.06 -11.01 15.99
C GLY A 118 -42.20 -9.49 15.88
N VAL A 119 -41.53 -8.84 14.92
CA VAL A 119 -41.57 -7.38 14.75
C VAL A 119 -42.09 -7.01 13.37
N SER A 120 -43.22 -6.29 13.33
CA SER A 120 -43.79 -5.74 12.09
C SER A 120 -43.36 -4.30 11.87
N GLY A 121 -42.85 -4.00 10.67
CA GLY A 121 -42.71 -2.65 10.14
C GLY A 121 -41.27 -2.11 10.06
N ALA A 122 -40.70 -2.11 8.85
CA ALA A 122 -39.69 -1.13 8.42
C ALA A 122 -39.53 -1.19 6.88
N SER A 123 -40.35 -0.44 6.14
CA SER A 123 -40.29 -0.34 4.67
C SER A 123 -39.38 0.80 4.16
N SER A 124 -38.45 1.34 4.96
CA SER A 124 -37.66 2.53 4.59
C SER A 124 -36.13 2.37 4.64
N HIS A 125 -35.57 1.16 4.70
CA HIS A 125 -34.11 0.95 4.82
C HIS A 125 -33.43 0.29 3.61
N ILE A 126 -34.06 0.34 2.43
CA ILE A 126 -33.59 -0.36 1.23
C ILE A 126 -32.35 0.31 0.57
N GLN A 127 -32.04 1.57 0.87
CA GLN A 127 -30.84 2.25 0.32
C GLN A 127 -29.51 1.87 1.00
N THR A 128 -29.54 1.31 2.21
CA THR A 128 -28.30 1.14 3.01
C THR A 128 -27.50 -0.13 2.65
N PHE A 129 -28.15 -1.17 2.11
CA PHE A 129 -27.45 -2.40 1.71
C PHE A 129 -26.66 -2.28 0.40
N SER A 130 -27.09 -1.43 -0.53
CA SER A 130 -26.30 -1.09 -1.72
C SER A 130 -25.01 -0.34 -1.36
N MET A 131 -25.00 0.41 -0.26
CA MET A 131 -23.80 1.05 0.27
C MET A 131 -22.86 0.07 1.00
N MET A 132 -23.35 -1.06 1.54
CA MET A 132 -22.51 -2.09 2.17
C MET A 132 -21.69 -2.89 1.15
N ALA A 133 -22.25 -3.19 -0.02
CA ALA A 133 -21.50 -3.75 -1.14
C ALA A 133 -20.40 -2.78 -1.63
N GLN A 134 -20.65 -1.46 -1.53
CA GLN A 134 -19.66 -0.41 -1.83
C GLN A 134 -18.62 -0.20 -0.72
N GLN A 135 -18.90 -0.54 0.55
CA GLN A 135 -17.92 -0.42 1.65
C GLN A 135 -16.97 -1.61 1.76
N VAL A 136 -17.22 -2.71 1.04
CA VAL A 136 -16.21 -3.72 0.71
C VAL A 136 -15.67 -3.46 -0.70
N THR A 137 -15.36 -2.19 -0.98
CA THR A 137 -14.60 -1.78 -2.16
C THR A 137 -13.28 -2.54 -2.17
N ALA A 138 -13.02 -3.25 -3.28
CA ALA A 138 -11.64 -3.58 -3.61
C ALA A 138 -10.85 -2.26 -3.58
N PRO A 139 -9.68 -2.21 -2.93
CA PRO A 139 -8.87 -1.01 -2.97
C PRO A 139 -8.61 -0.69 -4.44
N THR A 140 -8.97 0.52 -4.85
CA THR A 140 -8.56 1.11 -6.11
C THR A 140 -7.07 0.83 -6.26
N ARG A 141 -6.69 0.05 -7.27
CA ARG A 141 -5.29 -0.27 -7.51
C ARG A 141 -4.64 1.00 -8.04
N THR A 142 -4.13 1.82 -7.14
CA THR A 142 -3.53 3.10 -7.48
C THR A 142 -2.22 2.82 -8.21
N LYS A 143 -2.24 2.99 -9.53
CA LYS A 143 -1.09 2.77 -10.43
C LYS A 143 -0.07 3.93 -10.39
N GLY A 144 -0.21 4.89 -9.48
CA GLY A 144 0.62 6.09 -9.39
C GLY A 144 1.47 6.14 -8.11
N LYS A 145 2.59 6.88 -8.16
CA LYS A 145 3.39 7.26 -6.97
C LYS A 145 2.64 8.22 -6.04
N GLU A 146 1.50 8.74 -6.48
CA GLU A 146 0.61 9.63 -5.72
C GLU A 146 -0.87 9.33 -5.98
N THR A 147 -1.72 9.73 -5.04
CA THR A 147 -3.17 9.75 -5.15
C THR A 147 -3.70 11.09 -4.65
N LYS A 148 -4.53 11.76 -5.45
CA LYS A 148 -5.12 13.05 -5.08
C LYS A 148 -6.48 12.88 -4.45
N ASP A 149 -6.77 13.72 -3.46
CA ASP A 149 -8.06 13.84 -2.79
C ASP A 149 -8.64 12.52 -2.27
N LEU A 150 -7.77 11.54 -1.97
CA LEU A 150 -8.18 10.24 -1.47
C LEU A 150 -8.47 10.32 0.02
N THR A 151 -9.76 10.33 0.35
CA THR A 151 -10.20 10.28 1.74
C THR A 151 -9.93 8.92 2.36
N PHE A 152 -9.36 8.91 3.56
CA PHE A 152 -9.28 7.71 4.39
C PHE A 152 -9.83 7.96 5.79
N GLN A 153 -10.13 6.86 6.48
CA GLN A 153 -10.39 6.83 7.91
C GLN A 153 -9.22 6.17 8.61
N ASN A 154 -8.88 6.66 9.81
CA ASN A 154 -7.95 5.95 10.67
C ASN A 154 -8.55 4.62 11.14
N TRP A 155 -7.73 3.75 11.72
CA TRP A 155 -8.12 2.37 12.00
C TRP A 155 -9.36 2.25 12.92
N GLY A 156 -9.48 3.11 13.93
CA GLY A 156 -10.64 3.14 14.83
C GLY A 156 -11.85 3.94 14.33
N ARG A 157 -11.80 4.46 13.09
CA ARG A 157 -12.81 5.36 12.48
C ARG A 157 -13.18 6.56 13.36
N THR A 158 -12.25 7.08 14.15
CA THR A 158 -12.40 8.33 14.92
C THR A 158 -12.10 9.57 14.11
N VAL A 159 -11.32 9.43 13.03
CA VAL A 159 -10.80 10.55 12.25
C VAL A 159 -10.97 10.23 10.77
N LYS A 160 -11.55 11.17 10.04
CA LYS A 160 -11.61 11.17 8.58
C LYS A 160 -10.64 12.22 8.07
N ASN A 161 -9.74 11.84 7.16
CA ASN A 161 -8.75 12.75 6.60
C ASN A 161 -8.76 12.72 5.07
N THR A 162 -8.75 13.89 4.44
CA THR A 162 -8.66 14.02 2.97
C THR A 162 -7.45 14.87 2.61
N PRO A 163 -6.28 14.26 2.38
CA PRO A 163 -5.12 14.96 1.83
C PRO A 163 -5.38 15.40 0.39
N THR A 164 -4.87 16.57 0.00
CA THR A 164 -4.86 17.02 -1.40
C THR A 164 -4.06 16.05 -2.25
N VAL A 165 -2.94 15.54 -1.71
CA VAL A 165 -2.16 14.47 -2.32
C VAL A 165 -1.60 13.53 -1.24
N THR A 166 -1.62 12.23 -1.53
CA THR A 166 -0.91 11.20 -0.77
C THR A 166 0.16 10.60 -1.67
N TYR A 167 1.42 10.63 -1.24
CA TYR A 167 2.54 9.97 -1.92
C TYR A 167 2.86 8.62 -1.28
N TYR A 168 3.41 7.70 -2.08
CA TYR A 168 3.83 6.36 -1.64
C TYR A 168 5.31 6.13 -1.98
N PRO A 169 6.25 6.88 -1.37
CA PRO A 169 7.66 6.77 -1.70
C PRO A 169 8.23 5.40 -1.29
N GLU A 170 9.12 4.88 -2.13
CA GLU A 170 9.92 3.68 -1.86
C GLU A 170 11.36 4.03 -1.45
N THR A 171 11.82 5.25 -1.75
CA THR A 171 13.20 5.72 -1.50
C THR A 171 13.28 7.00 -0.68
N VAL A 172 14.45 7.25 -0.10
CA VAL A 172 14.75 8.51 0.61
C VAL A 172 14.80 9.69 -0.37
N ALA A 173 15.29 9.47 -1.60
CA ALA A 173 15.35 10.50 -2.64
C ALA A 173 13.96 11.04 -2.99
N GLU A 174 12.96 10.17 -3.11
CA GLU A 174 11.56 10.59 -3.35
C GLU A 174 11.01 11.42 -2.20
N ILE A 175 11.35 11.08 -0.94
CA ILE A 175 10.95 11.90 0.22
C ILE A 175 11.59 13.29 0.14
N ILE A 176 12.86 13.40 -0.26
CA ILE A 176 13.55 14.68 -0.43
C ILE A 176 12.81 15.56 -1.45
N GLU A 177 12.45 15.00 -2.60
CA GLU A 177 11.71 15.70 -3.64
C GLU A 177 10.33 16.16 -3.15
N ILE A 178 9.58 15.27 -2.49
CA ILE A 178 8.27 15.60 -1.93
C ILE A 178 8.37 16.75 -0.91
N VAL A 179 9.38 16.72 -0.03
CA VAL A 179 9.57 17.77 0.97
C VAL A 179 9.94 19.09 0.31
N ARG A 180 10.85 19.10 -0.67
CA ARG A 180 11.24 20.32 -1.41
C ARG A 180 10.06 20.92 -2.15
N ASP A 181 9.28 20.10 -2.84
CA ASP A 181 8.10 20.53 -3.59
C ASP A 181 7.03 21.12 -2.67
N ALA A 182 6.70 20.43 -1.58
CA ALA A 182 5.73 20.89 -0.61
C ALA A 182 6.18 22.21 0.04
N VAL A 183 7.45 22.35 0.42
CA VAL A 183 7.99 23.58 1.01
C VAL A 183 7.96 24.73 0.01
N ALA A 184 8.35 24.50 -1.25
CA ALA A 184 8.28 25.51 -2.31
C ALA A 184 6.85 25.99 -2.57
N LYS A 185 5.87 25.09 -2.46
CA LYS A 185 4.43 25.38 -2.62
C LYS A 185 3.73 25.80 -1.33
N ASN A 186 4.47 25.98 -0.23
CA ASN A 186 3.95 26.34 1.08
C ASN A 186 2.86 25.37 1.59
N LYS A 187 3.09 24.07 1.44
CA LYS A 187 2.20 22.96 1.82
C LYS A 187 2.69 22.25 3.08
N GLY A 188 1.76 21.85 3.93
CA GLY A 188 2.01 20.97 5.07
C GLY A 188 2.14 19.49 4.68
N ILE A 189 2.95 18.74 5.43
CA ILE A 189 3.31 17.35 5.20
C ILE A 189 3.07 16.57 6.50
N ARG A 190 2.37 15.45 6.41
CA ARG A 190 2.28 14.44 7.46
C ARG A 190 2.67 13.08 6.93
N VAL A 191 2.99 12.14 7.82
CA VAL A 191 3.41 10.78 7.47
C VAL A 191 2.47 9.78 8.14
N ALA A 192 2.10 8.71 7.43
CA ALA A 192 1.26 7.64 7.98
C ALA A 192 1.71 6.25 7.54
N GLY A 193 1.69 5.28 8.46
CA GLY A 193 1.72 3.85 8.16
C GLY A 193 0.30 3.28 8.08
N PHE A 194 -0.01 2.29 8.93
CA PHE A 194 -1.35 1.67 9.03
C PHE A 194 -2.46 2.60 9.58
N ARG A 195 -2.17 3.88 9.82
CA ARG A 195 -3.12 4.87 10.35
C ARG A 195 -3.77 4.41 11.67
N HIS A 196 -2.99 3.73 12.51
CA HIS A 196 -3.43 3.10 13.76
C HIS A 196 -3.42 4.05 14.99
N SER A 197 -3.36 5.36 14.76
CA SER A 197 -3.51 6.37 15.81
C SER A 197 -4.95 6.86 15.86
N TRP A 198 -5.54 6.92 17.05
CA TRP A 198 -6.93 7.37 17.23
C TRP A 198 -7.07 8.90 17.33
N ALA A 199 -5.99 9.61 17.66
CA ALA A 199 -5.96 11.06 17.69
C ALA A 199 -5.86 11.68 16.28
N PRO A 200 -6.38 12.90 16.04
CA PRO A 200 -6.36 13.56 14.72
C PRO A 200 -4.98 14.16 14.38
N VAL A 201 -3.98 13.30 14.15
CA VAL A 201 -2.57 13.68 13.88
C VAL A 201 -2.18 13.65 12.38
N PHE A 202 -3.15 13.41 11.49
CA PHE A 202 -2.92 13.15 10.06
C PHE A 202 -3.02 14.38 9.15
N GLY A 203 -3.82 15.38 9.49
CA GLY A 203 -4.02 16.60 8.72
C GLY A 203 -4.45 17.76 9.61
N ARG A 204 -4.57 18.97 9.05
CA ARG A 204 -5.15 20.14 9.72
C ARG A 204 -6.67 20.01 9.73
N SER A 205 -7.31 20.46 10.80
CA SER A 205 -8.75 20.35 10.99
C SER A 205 -9.52 21.24 10.03
N ASN A 206 -10.64 20.72 9.53
CA ASN A 206 -11.72 21.55 9.05
C ASN A 206 -12.46 22.16 10.25
N LYS A 207 -13.37 23.11 10.00
CA LYS A 207 -14.12 23.83 11.06
C LYS A 207 -14.89 22.93 12.05
N ASP A 208 -15.00 21.62 11.79
CA ASP A 208 -15.74 20.62 12.58
C ASP A 208 -14.88 19.78 13.56
N GLY A 209 -13.54 19.86 13.50
CA GLY A 209 -12.62 19.20 14.45
C GLY A 209 -12.54 17.66 14.41
N GLN A 210 -13.37 16.99 13.61
CA GLN A 210 -13.38 15.52 13.40
C GLN A 210 -13.02 15.11 11.96
N SER A 211 -13.13 16.07 11.03
CA SER A 211 -12.64 15.94 9.68
C SER A 211 -11.36 16.77 9.55
N THR A 212 -10.30 16.17 9.03
CA THR A 212 -9.06 16.88 8.72
C THR A 212 -8.84 16.93 7.20
N ASN A 213 -8.24 18.01 6.72
CA ASN A 213 -7.65 18.11 5.40
C ASN A 213 -6.13 18.18 5.55
N GLY A 214 -5.40 17.57 4.62
CA GLY A 214 -3.94 17.70 4.55
C GLY A 214 -3.54 18.28 3.20
N ASP A 215 -2.43 18.99 3.11
CA ASP A 215 -1.89 19.31 1.79
C ASP A 215 -1.19 18.08 1.22
N VAL A 216 -0.24 17.52 1.97
CA VAL A 216 0.55 16.36 1.57
C VAL A 216 0.55 15.30 2.67
N LEU A 217 0.23 14.07 2.30
CA LEU A 217 0.46 12.89 3.13
C LEU A 217 1.53 12.01 2.49
N ILE A 218 2.53 11.58 3.25
CA ILE A 218 3.45 10.52 2.86
C ILE A 218 2.99 9.24 3.52
N SER A 219 2.54 8.28 2.72
CA SER A 219 2.15 6.96 3.20
C SER A 219 3.34 6.01 3.10
N THR A 220 3.82 5.48 4.23
CA THR A 220 4.90 4.48 4.26
C THR A 220 4.43 3.09 3.82
N LEU A 221 3.13 2.92 3.59
CA LEU A 221 2.50 1.73 3.04
C LEU A 221 1.63 2.13 1.85
N THR A 222 1.50 1.26 0.84
CA THR A 222 0.52 1.44 -0.23
C THR A 222 -0.90 1.50 0.33
N GLU A 223 -1.84 2.10 -0.40
CA GLU A 223 -3.25 2.18 0.05
C GLU A 223 -3.83 0.80 0.36
N THR A 224 -3.55 -0.19 -0.50
CA THR A 224 -3.95 -1.57 -0.29
C THR A 224 -3.38 -2.11 1.03
N ASN A 225 -2.09 -1.91 1.31
CA ASN A 225 -1.47 -2.45 2.52
C ASN A 225 -1.89 -1.69 3.79
N ALA A 226 -2.20 -0.40 3.69
CA ALA A 226 -2.65 0.41 4.82
C ALA A 226 -4.12 0.14 5.20
N SER A 227 -4.94 -0.32 4.25
CA SER A 227 -6.42 -0.35 4.39
C SER A 227 -7.06 -1.74 4.25
N ARG A 228 -6.34 -2.77 3.74
CA ARG A 228 -6.89 -4.11 3.50
C ARG A 228 -7.17 -4.88 4.78
N LEU A 229 -8.41 -5.37 4.90
CA LEU A 229 -8.83 -6.38 5.88
C LEU A 229 -9.51 -7.57 5.16
N PRO A 230 -9.31 -8.82 5.61
CA PRO A 230 -8.31 -9.20 6.60
C PRO A 230 -6.90 -9.01 6.05
N ASN A 231 -6.01 -8.55 6.91
CA ASN A 231 -4.59 -8.54 6.65
C ASN A 231 -4.01 -9.91 7.01
N LEU A 232 -3.21 -10.43 6.10
CA LEU A 232 -2.67 -11.78 6.11
C LEU A 232 -1.14 -11.80 6.26
N THR A 233 -0.51 -10.65 6.51
CA THR A 233 0.96 -10.56 6.66
C THR A 233 1.50 -11.46 7.77
N SER A 234 0.74 -11.68 8.84
CA SER A 234 1.14 -12.50 9.97
C SER A 234 0.99 -14.02 9.77
N VAL A 235 0.32 -14.45 8.70
CA VAL A 235 0.20 -15.87 8.30
C VAL A 235 1.60 -16.43 8.02
N PRO A 236 1.89 -17.71 8.35
CA PRO A 236 3.22 -18.33 8.23
C PRO A 236 3.65 -18.62 6.78
N THR A 237 3.53 -17.62 5.91
CA THR A 237 3.99 -17.61 4.52
C THR A 237 4.61 -16.26 4.18
N ASN A 238 5.54 -16.23 3.24
CA ASN A 238 6.12 -14.98 2.73
C ASN A 238 5.26 -14.32 1.64
N LEU A 239 4.18 -14.98 1.18
CA LEU A 239 3.33 -14.50 0.10
C LEU A 239 2.73 -13.11 0.37
N PHE A 240 2.30 -12.87 1.61
CA PHE A 240 1.60 -11.65 1.99
C PHE A 240 2.54 -10.55 2.50
N GLN A 241 3.86 -10.77 2.47
CA GLN A 241 4.82 -9.78 2.94
C GLN A 241 4.90 -8.60 1.96
N PRO A 242 5.00 -7.36 2.46
CA PRO A 242 5.17 -6.20 1.61
C PRO A 242 6.51 -6.28 0.85
N LYS A 243 6.53 -5.74 -0.37
CA LYS A 243 7.73 -5.61 -1.20
C LYS A 243 8.87 -4.93 -0.41
N ASN A 244 10.10 -5.37 -0.65
CA ASN A 244 11.27 -4.69 -0.11
C ASN A 244 11.47 -3.33 -0.78
N THR A 245 11.65 -2.30 0.04
CA THR A 245 11.95 -0.92 -0.35
C THR A 245 13.10 -0.42 0.51
N GLU A 246 13.69 0.72 0.15
CA GLU A 246 14.71 1.36 0.98
C GLU A 246 14.13 1.70 2.36
N LEU A 247 12.92 2.24 2.41
CA LEU A 247 12.25 2.67 3.64
C LEU A 247 11.82 1.51 4.56
N ASN A 248 11.90 0.26 4.12
CA ASN A 248 11.66 -0.92 4.98
C ASN A 248 12.87 -1.86 5.08
N ALA A 249 14.06 -1.34 4.80
CA ALA A 249 15.33 -2.04 4.98
C ALA A 249 15.71 -2.17 6.46
N ILE A 250 16.44 -3.23 6.79
CA ILE A 250 16.95 -3.50 8.13
C ILE A 250 18.45 -3.80 8.03
N ASN A 251 19.27 -2.96 8.65
CA ASN A 251 20.73 -2.98 8.50
C ASN A 251 21.42 -3.11 9.86
N ILE A 252 22.39 -4.03 9.97
CA ILE A 252 23.28 -4.10 11.14
C ILE A 252 24.38 -3.06 10.99
N ILE A 253 24.45 -2.13 11.94
CA ILE A 253 25.48 -1.09 11.97
C ILE A 253 26.74 -1.64 12.63
N ARG A 254 27.83 -1.68 11.86
CA ARG A 254 29.13 -2.20 12.31
C ARG A 254 30.06 -1.13 12.88
N ASP A 255 30.00 0.10 12.35
CA ASP A 255 30.80 1.21 12.85
C ASP A 255 30.03 1.97 13.95
N PRO A 256 30.45 1.88 15.22
CA PRO A 256 29.78 2.58 16.31
C PRO A 256 29.87 4.12 16.20
N LYS A 257 30.78 4.66 15.39
CA LYS A 257 30.80 6.11 15.09
C LYS A 257 29.53 6.58 14.41
N PHE A 258 28.86 5.71 13.64
CA PHE A 258 27.60 6.02 12.98
C PHE A 258 26.53 6.48 13.99
N VAL A 259 26.44 5.81 15.14
CA VAL A 259 25.50 6.16 16.22
C VAL A 259 26.08 7.16 17.22
N GLY A 260 27.38 7.45 17.18
CA GLY A 260 28.02 8.36 18.14
C GLY A 260 28.15 7.78 19.55
N ALA A 261 28.22 6.45 19.68
CA ALA A 261 28.33 5.73 20.96
C ALA A 261 29.46 4.67 20.90
N PRO A 262 29.87 4.04 22.02
CA PRO A 262 30.85 2.96 22.00
C PRO A 262 30.36 1.69 21.29
N ALA A 263 31.30 0.81 20.90
CA ALA A 263 30.95 -0.52 20.41
C ALA A 263 30.21 -1.35 21.47
N LEU A 264 29.17 -2.06 21.04
CA LEU A 264 28.40 -2.94 21.92
C LEU A 264 29.13 -4.26 22.16
N LYS A 265 28.89 -4.84 23.35
CA LYS A 265 29.45 -6.13 23.80
C LYS A 265 28.33 -7.16 24.00
N ASN A 266 28.72 -8.42 24.20
CA ASN A 266 27.83 -9.53 24.56
C ASN A 266 26.76 -9.82 23.50
N GLY A 267 27.14 -9.77 22.21
CA GLY A 267 26.24 -10.09 21.09
C GLY A 267 25.18 -9.02 20.76
N ARG A 268 25.10 -7.93 21.55
CA ARG A 268 24.24 -6.78 21.27
C ARG A 268 24.72 -6.03 20.02
N LYS A 269 23.79 -5.47 19.25
CA LYS A 269 24.09 -4.78 17.99
C LYS A 269 23.26 -3.51 17.83
N TYR A 270 23.83 -2.53 17.12
CA TYR A 270 23.06 -1.42 16.60
C TYR A 270 22.37 -1.86 15.31
N VAL A 271 21.05 -1.67 15.22
CA VAL A 271 20.24 -2.06 14.06
C VAL A 271 19.48 -0.86 13.56
N GLN A 272 19.78 -0.43 12.34
CA GLN A 272 19.04 0.61 11.65
C GLN A 272 17.83 -0.01 10.95
N VAL A 273 16.65 0.53 11.22
CA VAL A 273 15.36 0.04 10.75
C VAL A 273 14.67 1.16 10.00
N GLY A 274 14.33 0.93 8.73
CA GLY A 274 13.56 1.87 7.93
C GLY A 274 12.16 2.06 8.51
N THR A 275 11.62 3.28 8.48
CA THR A 275 10.36 3.62 9.16
C THR A 275 9.12 2.94 8.59
N ALA A 276 9.17 2.41 7.36
CA ALA A 276 8.12 1.59 6.75
C ALA A 276 8.19 0.10 7.16
N THR A 277 9.22 -0.32 7.91
CA THR A 277 9.33 -1.68 8.43
C THR A 277 8.19 -1.96 9.40
N THR A 278 7.50 -3.08 9.22
CA THR A 278 6.47 -3.55 10.16
C THR A 278 7.09 -4.39 11.28
N ASN A 279 6.40 -4.47 12.42
CA ASN A 279 6.78 -5.39 13.49
C ASN A 279 6.88 -6.84 13.01
N GLU A 280 5.99 -7.30 12.13
CA GLU A 280 6.07 -8.64 11.54
C GLU A 280 7.37 -8.85 10.74
N LYS A 281 7.73 -7.87 9.90
CA LYS A 281 8.95 -7.95 9.08
C LYS A 281 10.20 -7.98 9.97
N PHE A 282 10.25 -7.13 11.00
CA PHE A 282 11.35 -7.10 11.94
C PHE A 282 11.46 -8.40 12.75
N ARG A 283 10.33 -8.94 13.23
CA ARG A 283 10.27 -10.23 13.93
C ARG A 283 10.86 -11.35 13.10
N ARG A 284 10.45 -11.49 11.84
CA ARG A 284 10.99 -12.50 10.91
C ARG A 284 12.48 -12.30 10.69
N TRP A 285 12.91 -11.06 10.42
CA TRP A 285 14.32 -10.74 10.25
C TRP A 285 15.17 -11.13 11.47
N CYS A 286 14.70 -10.84 12.68
CA CYS A 286 15.36 -11.21 13.93
C CYS A 286 15.61 -12.72 14.01
N ILE A 287 14.60 -13.53 13.64
CA ILE A 287 14.63 -15.00 13.69
C ILE A 287 15.50 -15.57 12.58
N ASP A 288 15.35 -15.05 11.35
CA ASP A 288 15.98 -15.63 10.16
C ASP A 288 17.47 -15.30 10.07
N THR A 289 17.86 -14.06 10.43
CA THR A 289 19.20 -13.53 10.08
C THR A 289 19.80 -12.56 11.10
N GLY A 290 18.98 -11.87 11.92
CA GLY A 290 19.44 -10.80 12.80
C GLY A 290 20.27 -11.29 14.00
N ASN A 291 19.93 -12.46 14.54
CA ASN A 291 20.49 -13.00 15.79
C ASN A 291 20.47 -11.97 16.95
N VAL A 292 19.50 -11.06 16.93
CA VAL A 292 19.26 -10.01 17.91
C VAL A 292 17.76 -9.80 18.07
N THR A 293 17.34 -9.16 19.15
CA THR A 293 15.94 -8.84 19.45
C THR A 293 15.85 -7.48 20.15
N LEU A 294 14.67 -6.88 20.14
CA LEU A 294 14.36 -5.81 21.10
C LEU A 294 14.02 -6.43 22.46
N PRO A 295 14.33 -5.78 23.58
CA PRO A 295 13.90 -6.22 24.92
C PRO A 295 12.38 -6.13 25.08
N MET A 296 11.75 -5.22 24.34
CA MET A 296 10.31 -5.03 24.34
C MET A 296 9.86 -4.52 22.96
N ASN A 297 8.60 -4.78 22.61
CA ASN A 297 7.96 -4.20 21.44
C ASN A 297 6.44 -4.14 21.65
N ILE A 298 5.75 -3.47 20.73
CA ILE A 298 4.30 -3.45 20.63
C ILE A 298 3.82 -4.84 20.20
N ILE A 299 2.76 -5.35 20.83
CA ILE A 299 2.22 -6.71 20.56
C ILE A 299 1.82 -6.85 19.09
N GLU A 300 1.12 -5.84 18.57
CA GLU A 300 0.58 -5.83 17.22
C GLU A 300 1.69 -5.86 16.15
N VAL A 301 1.53 -6.77 15.19
CA VAL A 301 2.53 -7.04 14.15
C VAL A 301 2.38 -6.14 12.92
N GLU A 302 1.22 -5.51 12.77
CA GLU A 302 0.85 -4.62 11.67
C GLU A 302 0.87 -3.15 12.10
N ILE A 303 2.02 -2.76 12.63
CA ILE A 303 2.35 -1.37 12.88
C ILE A 303 3.75 -1.11 12.36
N THR A 304 3.95 0.06 11.75
CA THR A 304 5.24 0.49 11.23
C THR A 304 6.08 1.11 12.33
N PHE A 305 7.40 0.88 12.33
CA PHE A 305 8.33 1.47 13.30
C PHE A 305 8.28 3.01 13.33
N GLY A 306 8.05 3.67 12.18
CA GLY A 306 7.86 5.12 12.14
C GLY A 306 6.68 5.59 12.98
N GLY A 307 5.52 4.95 12.81
CA GLY A 307 4.30 5.27 13.55
C GLY A 307 4.41 4.97 15.05
N SER A 308 4.89 3.78 15.41
CA SER A 308 5.00 3.37 16.82
C SER A 308 6.02 4.21 17.60
N ASN A 309 7.15 4.56 16.97
CA ASN A 309 8.14 5.44 17.58
C ASN A 309 7.66 6.90 17.67
N ALA A 310 6.99 7.42 16.63
CA ALA A 310 6.52 8.80 16.61
C ALA A 310 5.53 9.12 17.75
N THR A 311 4.71 8.15 18.16
CA THR A 311 3.75 8.27 19.26
C THR A 311 4.24 7.65 20.58
N ILE A 312 5.53 7.34 20.69
CA ILE A 312 6.17 6.87 21.94
C ILE A 312 5.46 5.61 22.47
N CYS A 313 5.19 4.64 21.59
CA CYS A 313 4.55 3.41 21.98
C CYS A 313 5.46 2.54 22.85
N HIS A 314 4.84 1.58 23.53
CA HIS A 314 5.51 0.68 24.45
C HIS A 314 4.91 -0.73 24.41
N GLY A 315 5.67 -1.68 24.93
CA GLY A 315 5.24 -3.02 25.36
C GLY A 315 4.97 -3.07 26.88
N ALA A 316 5.55 -4.05 27.57
CA ALA A 316 5.42 -4.21 29.02
C ALA A 316 6.75 -4.63 29.69
N GLY A 317 6.78 -4.56 31.01
CA GLY A 317 7.92 -4.88 31.88
C GLY A 317 8.38 -3.67 32.69
N ILE A 318 8.52 -3.82 34.01
CA ILE A 318 8.90 -2.72 34.92
C ILE A 318 10.32 -2.16 34.64
N ASN A 319 11.17 -2.97 34.03
CA ASN A 319 12.53 -2.59 33.65
C ASN A 319 12.64 -2.16 32.18
N ASN A 320 11.53 -2.23 31.43
CA ASN A 320 11.50 -1.88 30.02
C ASN A 320 10.98 -0.44 29.86
N PRO A 321 11.75 0.44 29.19
CA PRO A 321 11.31 1.80 28.90
C PRO A 321 10.43 1.81 27.63
N THR A 322 10.15 2.98 27.05
CA THR A 322 9.38 3.05 25.79
C THR A 322 10.25 2.63 24.59
N LEU A 323 9.62 2.35 23.44
CA LEU A 323 10.36 2.05 22.21
C LEU A 323 11.33 3.19 21.84
N SER A 324 10.90 4.43 22.05
CA SER A 324 11.70 5.63 21.76
C SER A 324 12.92 5.80 22.68
N ASP A 325 12.95 5.17 23.85
CA ASP A 325 14.12 5.18 24.73
C ASP A 325 15.24 4.25 24.20
N LEU A 326 14.90 3.29 23.33
CA LEU A 326 15.86 2.34 22.73
C LEU A 326 16.60 2.93 21.52
N VAL A 327 16.19 4.11 21.05
CA VAL A 327 16.78 4.78 19.89
C VAL A 327 18.15 5.34 20.23
N ARG A 328 19.08 5.19 19.27
CA ARG A 328 20.46 5.68 19.31
C ARG A 328 20.79 6.62 18.15
N ARG A 329 19.97 6.62 17.11
CA ARG A 329 20.04 7.58 16.00
C ARG A 329 18.71 7.68 15.28
N ILE A 330 18.36 8.89 14.86
CA ILE A 330 17.23 9.21 13.97
C ILE A 330 17.82 9.84 12.71
N ASP A 331 17.50 9.27 11.55
CA ASP A 331 17.78 9.83 10.22
C ASP A 331 16.48 10.40 9.63
N TYR A 332 16.51 11.62 9.13
CA TYR A 332 15.31 12.32 8.68
C TYR A 332 15.58 13.37 7.61
N ILE A 333 14.54 13.72 6.86
CA ILE A 333 14.55 14.84 5.90
C ILE A 333 13.99 16.09 6.58
N ASP A 334 14.80 17.13 6.69
CA ASP A 334 14.41 18.40 7.30
C ASP A 334 13.61 19.30 6.34
N VAL A 335 13.16 20.46 6.83
CA VAL A 335 12.37 21.43 6.04
C VAL A 335 13.13 22.03 4.85
N ASN A 336 14.45 21.89 4.80
CA ASN A 336 15.26 22.33 3.67
C ASN A 336 15.41 21.23 2.61
N GLY A 337 14.75 20.08 2.80
CA GLY A 337 14.90 18.91 1.93
C GLY A 337 16.31 18.36 1.98
N GLN A 338 16.97 18.39 3.16
CA GLN A 338 18.28 17.82 3.37
C GLN A 338 18.19 16.62 4.32
N GLU A 339 18.97 15.59 4.02
CA GLU A 339 19.20 14.48 4.95
C GLU A 339 19.97 14.98 6.17
N ARG A 340 19.39 14.70 7.33
CA ARG A 340 19.92 15.05 8.65
C ARG A 340 19.87 13.85 9.55
N PHE A 341 20.63 13.93 10.64
CA PHE A 341 20.53 12.96 11.72
C PHE A 341 20.72 13.60 13.08
N VAL A 342 20.16 12.95 14.10
CA VAL A 342 20.48 13.17 15.51
C VAL A 342 20.90 11.83 16.08
N ASN A 343 21.99 11.78 16.84
CA ASN A 343 22.56 10.53 17.37
C ASN A 343 23.11 10.72 18.79
N MET A 344 23.75 9.69 19.35
CA MET A 344 24.26 9.70 20.73
C MET A 344 25.43 10.65 21.00
N SER A 345 25.96 11.35 19.99
CA SER A 345 26.91 12.43 20.24
C SER A 345 26.26 13.62 20.95
N ASP A 346 24.93 13.75 20.87
CA ASP A 346 24.14 14.67 21.69
C ASP A 346 22.87 13.95 22.21
N PRO A 347 22.99 13.18 23.31
CA PRO A 347 21.89 12.36 23.81
C PRO A 347 20.71 13.19 24.31
N THR A 348 20.94 14.44 24.70
CA THR A 348 19.87 15.36 25.13
C THR A 348 18.99 15.75 23.95
N LEU A 349 19.59 16.12 22.81
CA LEU A 349 18.82 16.40 21.59
C LEU A 349 18.13 15.14 21.05
N LEU A 350 18.78 13.98 21.17
CA LEU A 350 18.18 12.72 20.72
C LEU A 350 16.90 12.37 21.50
N LYS A 351 16.85 12.64 22.82
CA LYS A 351 15.64 12.43 23.64
C LYS A 351 14.42 13.24 23.13
N ALA A 352 14.64 14.43 22.60
CA ALA A 352 13.58 15.23 21.97
C ALA A 352 13.24 14.72 20.56
N ALA A 353 14.23 14.29 19.77
CA ALA A 353 14.05 13.82 18.40
C ALA A 353 13.36 12.44 18.31
N SER A 354 13.62 11.55 19.28
CA SER A 354 13.22 10.14 19.22
C SER A 354 11.71 9.90 19.28
N GLY A 355 10.93 10.81 19.84
CA GLY A 355 9.49 10.66 20.00
C GLY A 355 8.79 12.00 19.88
N CYS A 356 8.60 12.46 18.64
CA CYS A 356 8.19 13.84 18.37
C CYS A 356 7.06 13.96 17.34
N PHE A 357 6.25 12.91 17.14
CA PHE A 357 5.10 12.95 16.22
C PHE A 357 5.45 13.32 14.76
N GLY A 358 6.72 13.18 14.36
CA GLY A 358 7.21 13.61 13.05
C GLY A 358 7.42 15.13 12.91
N LEU A 359 7.42 15.90 14.01
CA LEU A 359 7.68 17.35 13.98
C LEU A 359 9.12 17.70 13.57
N LEU A 360 10.06 16.77 13.72
CA LEU A 360 11.44 16.93 13.28
C LEU A 360 11.57 17.04 11.75
N GLY A 361 10.67 16.38 11.02
CA GLY A 361 10.72 16.18 9.58
C GLY A 361 10.25 14.78 9.21
N VAL A 362 10.47 14.37 7.96
CA VAL A 362 10.12 13.02 7.51
C VAL A 362 11.23 12.05 7.94
N VAL A 363 10.97 11.28 9.00
CA VAL A 363 11.92 10.28 9.51
C VAL A 363 12.00 9.07 8.57
N THR A 364 13.20 8.74 8.11
CA THR A 364 13.44 7.67 7.13
C THR A 364 13.97 6.40 7.80
N TYR A 365 14.86 6.55 8.78
CA TYR A 365 15.41 5.43 9.54
C TYR A 365 15.51 5.73 11.04
N ILE A 366 15.37 4.67 11.83
CA ILE A 366 15.57 4.69 13.28
C ILE A 366 16.59 3.61 13.62
N THR A 367 17.66 3.97 14.31
CA THR A 367 18.66 2.99 14.78
C THR A 367 18.42 2.67 16.25
N PHE A 368 18.22 1.39 16.54
CA PHE A 368 18.02 0.84 17.87
C PHE A 368 19.29 0.17 18.41
N GLU A 369 19.44 0.18 19.72
CA GLU A 369 20.27 -0.81 20.43
C GLU A 369 19.45 -2.09 20.62
N CYS A 370 19.83 -3.18 19.95
CA CYS A 370 19.17 -4.48 20.06
C CYS A 370 20.01 -5.44 20.91
N ASP A 371 19.34 -6.20 21.76
CA ASP A 371 19.95 -7.22 22.59
C ASP A 371 20.32 -8.46 21.77
N ALA A 372 21.27 -9.25 22.28
CA ALA A 372 21.53 -10.56 21.72
C ALA A 372 20.26 -11.42 21.77
N MET A 373 20.06 -12.26 20.75
CA MET A 373 18.90 -13.15 20.72
C MET A 373 18.80 -13.97 22.01
N CYS A 374 17.61 -13.99 22.59
CA CYS A 374 17.30 -14.73 23.81
C CYS A 374 15.90 -15.35 23.71
N THR A 375 15.54 -16.16 24.69
CA THR A 375 14.23 -16.81 24.77
C THR A 375 13.38 -16.21 25.88
N ALA A 376 12.07 -16.26 25.69
CA ALA A 376 11.09 -16.06 26.74
C ALA A 376 10.64 -17.42 27.27
N VAL A 377 10.61 -17.56 28.59
CA VAL A 377 10.04 -18.72 29.30
C VAL A 377 8.68 -18.28 29.85
N MET A 378 7.65 -18.49 29.04
CA MET A 378 6.30 -17.99 29.27
C MET A 378 5.46 -18.93 30.13
N ARG A 379 4.64 -18.33 30.99
CA ARG A 379 3.66 -19.03 31.83
C ARG A 379 2.29 -18.34 31.75
N PRO A 380 1.62 -18.40 30.58
CA PRO A 380 0.27 -17.87 30.44
C PRO A 380 -0.71 -18.66 31.31
N VAL A 381 -1.48 -17.98 32.17
CA VAL A 381 -2.42 -18.64 33.09
C VAL A 381 -3.77 -17.93 33.15
N LYS A 382 -4.85 -18.70 33.33
CA LYS A 382 -6.19 -18.16 33.60
C LYS A 382 -6.48 -18.19 35.10
N LEU A 383 -6.50 -17.02 35.71
CA LEU A 383 -6.71 -16.85 37.16
C LEU A 383 -8.08 -16.24 37.42
N ASP A 384 -8.71 -16.60 38.53
CA ASP A 384 -9.94 -15.94 38.96
C ASP A 384 -9.65 -14.46 39.15
N VAL A 385 -10.60 -13.58 38.80
CA VAL A 385 -10.38 -12.12 38.84
C VAL A 385 -9.81 -11.64 40.17
N ILE A 386 -10.35 -12.16 41.28
CA ILE A 386 -9.93 -11.80 42.64
C ILE A 386 -8.52 -12.29 43.03
N ASP A 387 -7.98 -13.28 42.33
CA ASP A 387 -6.65 -13.81 42.57
C ASP A 387 -5.64 -13.17 41.60
N ALA A 388 -6.06 -12.86 40.37
CA ALA A 388 -5.24 -12.22 39.35
C ALA A 388 -4.92 -10.77 39.71
N ILE A 389 -5.95 -10.01 40.10
CA ILE A 389 -5.87 -8.61 40.54
C ILE A 389 -6.70 -8.48 41.82
N PRO A 390 -6.09 -8.68 43.01
CA PRO A 390 -6.82 -8.66 44.27
C PRO A 390 -7.50 -7.31 44.54
N PRO A 391 -8.71 -7.29 45.15
CA PRO A 391 -9.37 -6.05 45.53
C PRO A 391 -8.46 -5.14 46.38
N PRO A 392 -8.50 -3.81 46.18
CA PRO A 392 -7.74 -2.88 47.02
C PRO A 392 -8.30 -2.90 48.46
N PRO A 393 -7.50 -2.52 49.48
CA PRO A 393 -7.83 -2.77 50.89
C PRO A 393 -9.11 -2.10 51.36
N GLU A 394 -9.49 -0.98 50.75
CA GLU A 394 -10.71 -0.21 51.01
C GLU A 394 -11.97 -0.83 50.42
N MET A 395 -11.86 -1.76 49.47
CA MET A 395 -13.00 -2.37 48.79
C MET A 395 -13.60 -3.49 49.64
N LYS A 396 -14.90 -3.41 49.94
CA LYS A 396 -15.61 -4.44 50.71
C LYS A 396 -15.96 -5.62 49.80
N ASP A 397 -16.04 -6.83 50.36
CA ASP A 397 -16.45 -8.03 49.59
C ASP A 397 -17.87 -7.87 48.99
N SER A 398 -18.73 -7.05 49.61
CA SER A 398 -20.06 -6.67 49.09
C SER A 398 -19.99 -5.84 47.81
N ASP A 399 -18.90 -5.09 47.59
CA ASP A 399 -18.72 -4.20 46.44
C ASP A 399 -18.25 -4.99 45.20
N ILE A 400 -17.74 -6.22 45.38
CA ILE A 400 -17.40 -7.14 44.29
C ILE A 400 -18.71 -7.59 43.64
N PRO A 401 -18.86 -7.51 42.30
CA PRO A 401 -20.03 -8.02 41.61
C PRO A 401 -20.32 -9.47 41.99
N ALA A 402 -21.60 -9.80 42.21
CA ALA A 402 -22.00 -11.10 42.74
C ALA A 402 -21.45 -12.29 41.91
N ALA A 403 -21.34 -12.13 40.59
CA ALA A 403 -20.80 -13.13 39.67
C ALA A 403 -19.29 -13.40 39.82
N LEU A 404 -18.53 -12.47 40.42
CA LEU A 404 -17.09 -12.59 40.64
C LEU A 404 -16.74 -12.83 42.11
N ARG A 405 -17.74 -12.77 43.00
CA ARG A 405 -17.52 -12.86 44.44
C ARG A 405 -17.23 -14.30 44.83
N GLN A 406 -16.04 -14.54 45.36
CA GLN A 406 -15.68 -15.82 45.97
C GLN A 406 -15.10 -15.60 47.37
N LYS A 407 -15.35 -16.55 48.27
CA LYS A 407 -14.77 -16.52 49.62
C LYS A 407 -13.28 -16.84 49.54
N ARG A 408 -12.47 -16.02 50.20
CA ARG A 408 -11.03 -16.23 50.41
C ARG A 408 -10.69 -15.93 51.87
N THR A 409 -9.83 -16.75 52.47
CA THR A 409 -9.25 -16.46 53.78
C THR A 409 -8.33 -15.25 53.69
N LYS A 410 -8.01 -14.62 54.82
CA LYS A 410 -7.05 -13.51 54.85
C LYS A 410 -5.69 -13.92 54.27
N ALA A 411 -5.21 -15.12 54.61
CA ALA A 411 -3.97 -15.67 54.07
C ALA A 411 -4.00 -15.78 52.53
N GLN A 412 -5.08 -16.32 51.96
CA GLN A 412 -5.25 -16.42 50.50
C GLN A 412 -5.28 -15.04 49.82
N LYS A 413 -5.97 -14.05 50.43
CA LYS A 413 -5.98 -12.67 49.91
C LYS A 413 -4.57 -12.07 49.93
N ASP A 414 -3.81 -12.30 51.00
CA ASP A 414 -2.45 -11.79 51.13
C ASP A 414 -1.47 -12.51 50.18
N ASP A 415 -1.64 -13.80 49.94
CA ASP A 415 -0.89 -14.57 48.95
C ASP A 415 -1.13 -14.05 47.53
N ALA A 416 -2.39 -13.79 47.17
CA ALA A 416 -2.73 -13.26 45.86
C ALA A 416 -2.11 -11.87 45.63
N VAL A 417 -2.08 -11.01 46.67
CA VAL A 417 -1.40 -9.71 46.60
C VAL A 417 0.10 -9.89 46.38
N ARG A 418 0.74 -10.79 47.16
CA ARG A 418 2.16 -11.08 46.99
C ARG A 418 2.49 -11.57 45.59
N GLU A 419 1.70 -12.49 45.04
CA GLU A 419 1.96 -13.05 43.71
C GLU A 419 1.74 -12.01 42.60
N PHE A 420 0.71 -11.17 42.72
CA PHE A 420 0.50 -10.04 41.81
C PHE A 420 1.70 -9.07 41.85
N GLU A 421 2.13 -8.63 43.04
CA GLU A 421 3.28 -7.75 43.21
C GLU A 421 4.58 -8.40 42.72
N ARG A 422 4.77 -9.70 42.95
CA ARG A 422 5.93 -10.46 42.46
C ARG A 422 6.00 -10.42 40.94
N ARG A 423 4.89 -10.74 40.24
CA ARG A 423 4.83 -10.66 38.76
C ARG A 423 5.13 -9.26 38.25
N ALA A 424 4.52 -8.24 38.86
CA ALA A 424 4.70 -6.84 38.47
C ALA A 424 6.14 -6.33 38.67
N ASN A 425 6.85 -6.82 39.70
CA ASN A 425 8.20 -6.36 40.03
C ASN A 425 9.33 -7.20 39.42
N GLU A 426 9.13 -8.50 39.22
CA GLU A 426 10.22 -9.45 38.96
C GLU A 426 10.17 -10.11 37.58
N ASP A 427 8.99 -10.23 36.97
CA ASP A 427 8.90 -10.86 35.66
C ASP A 427 9.37 -9.84 34.59
N PHE A 428 10.07 -10.33 33.58
CA PHE A 428 10.65 -9.50 32.52
C PHE A 428 9.57 -8.77 31.72
N TYR A 429 8.44 -9.45 31.52
CA TYR A 429 7.23 -8.91 30.92
C TYR A 429 6.03 -9.33 31.77
N ALA A 430 5.09 -8.42 31.99
CA ALA A 430 3.90 -8.69 32.78
C ALA A 430 2.67 -7.94 32.23
N GLU A 431 1.65 -8.71 31.84
CA GLU A 431 0.41 -8.18 31.27
C GLU A 431 -0.82 -9.00 31.68
N TRP A 432 -1.94 -8.31 31.85
CA TRP A 432 -3.22 -8.88 32.28
C TRP A 432 -4.35 -8.47 31.33
N PHE A 433 -5.17 -9.44 30.95
CA PHE A 433 -6.33 -9.26 30.08
C PHE A 433 -7.60 -9.72 30.79
N TRP A 434 -8.56 -8.83 30.94
CA TRP A 434 -9.89 -9.18 31.44
C TRP A 434 -10.96 -8.87 30.41
N PHE A 435 -11.69 -9.90 30.01
CA PHE A 435 -12.82 -9.78 29.12
C PHE A 435 -14.10 -9.47 29.93
N PRO A 436 -14.94 -8.53 29.49
CA PRO A 436 -16.16 -8.16 30.19
C PRO A 436 -17.02 -9.36 30.59
N TYR A 437 -17.46 -9.39 31.86
CA TYR A 437 -18.26 -10.47 32.46
C TYR A 437 -17.57 -11.84 32.59
N SER A 438 -16.29 -11.96 32.24
CA SER A 438 -15.49 -13.17 32.52
C SER A 438 -15.18 -13.31 34.01
N GLN A 439 -15.25 -14.54 34.53
CA GLN A 439 -14.79 -14.88 35.88
C GLN A 439 -13.26 -15.00 35.98
N GLN A 440 -12.58 -15.00 34.84
CA GLN A 440 -11.14 -15.21 34.74
C GLN A 440 -10.43 -14.05 34.04
N VAL A 441 -9.20 -13.80 34.47
CA VAL A 441 -8.22 -12.93 33.85
C VAL A 441 -7.15 -13.81 33.24
N TRP A 442 -6.82 -13.54 31.99
CA TRP A 442 -5.66 -14.16 31.37
C TRP A 442 -4.42 -13.34 31.73
N VAL A 443 -3.46 -13.98 32.40
CA VAL A 443 -2.23 -13.35 32.87
C VAL A 443 -1.07 -13.94 32.11
N ASN A 444 -0.38 -13.09 31.34
CA ASN A 444 0.74 -13.50 30.50
C ASN A 444 2.01 -12.83 31.02
N THR A 445 2.85 -13.61 31.70
CA THR A 445 4.15 -13.14 32.19
C THR A 445 5.27 -14.12 31.83
N TRP A 446 6.48 -13.60 31.72
CA TRP A 446 7.65 -14.43 31.43
C TRP A 446 8.94 -13.84 31.98
N LYS A 447 9.94 -14.73 32.10
CA LYS A 447 11.35 -14.36 32.28
C LYS A 447 12.09 -14.65 30.98
N THR A 448 13.27 -14.07 30.82
CA THR A 448 14.15 -14.35 29.69
C THR A 448 15.27 -15.32 30.07
N ASP A 449 15.76 -16.07 29.08
CA ASP A 449 16.88 -17.00 29.20
C ASP A 449 17.76 -16.89 27.95
N THR A 450 19.06 -17.15 28.08
CA THR A 450 20.01 -17.12 26.95
C THR A 450 20.01 -18.42 26.15
N ASP A 451 19.45 -19.51 26.70
CA ASP A 451 19.30 -20.75 25.95
C ASP A 451 18.27 -20.60 24.83
N THR A 452 18.75 -20.73 23.59
CA THR A 452 17.97 -20.67 22.35
C THR A 452 17.66 -22.04 21.77
N LYS A 453 18.06 -23.13 22.45
CA LYS A 453 17.76 -24.51 22.05
C LYS A 453 16.36 -24.90 22.55
N ASN A 454 15.76 -25.90 21.88
CA ASN A 454 14.46 -26.48 22.26
C ASN A 454 13.33 -25.44 22.41
N VAL A 455 13.33 -24.43 21.55
CA VAL A 455 12.28 -23.41 21.48
C VAL A 455 11.13 -23.90 20.60
N VAL A 456 9.91 -23.54 20.98
CA VAL A 456 8.73 -23.72 20.12
C VAL A 456 8.42 -22.42 19.38
N ASN A 457 7.78 -22.52 18.21
CA ASN A 457 7.20 -21.35 17.57
C ASN A 457 5.92 -20.97 18.32
N TYR A 458 5.84 -19.72 18.80
CA TYR A 458 4.72 -19.22 19.57
C TYR A 458 4.21 -17.88 19.02
N PRO A 459 2.90 -17.73 18.77
CA PRO A 459 1.92 -18.82 18.67
C PRO A 459 2.35 -19.82 17.58
N SER A 460 1.84 -21.06 17.65
CA SER A 460 2.05 -22.02 16.57
C SER A 460 1.49 -21.49 15.25
N ASN A 461 1.87 -22.10 14.14
CA ASN A 461 1.39 -21.72 12.81
C ASN A 461 -0.14 -21.88 12.70
N ALA A 462 -0.69 -23.01 13.16
CA ALA A 462 -2.14 -23.25 13.21
C ALA A 462 -2.86 -22.23 14.10
N LYS A 463 -2.31 -21.96 15.29
CA LYS A 463 -2.89 -20.96 16.20
C LYS A 463 -2.87 -19.54 15.61
N THR A 464 -1.81 -19.19 14.89
CA THR A 464 -1.70 -17.91 14.17
C THR A 464 -2.78 -17.79 13.09
N LEU A 465 -2.97 -18.82 12.28
CA LEU A 465 -4.01 -18.84 11.24
C LEU A 465 -5.42 -18.73 11.85
N TYR A 466 -5.68 -19.48 12.92
CA TYR A 466 -6.93 -19.41 13.67
C TYR A 466 -7.19 -18.02 14.25
N GLN A 467 -6.18 -17.38 14.84
CA GLN A 467 -6.30 -16.00 15.31
C GLN A 467 -6.63 -15.05 14.16
N VAL A 468 -5.94 -15.11 13.02
CA VAL A 468 -6.23 -14.29 11.83
C VAL A 468 -7.66 -14.48 11.33
N ALA A 469 -8.14 -15.72 11.25
CA ALA A 469 -9.48 -16.03 10.75
C ALA A 469 -10.60 -15.61 11.73
N SER A 470 -10.47 -15.98 13.01
CA SER A 470 -11.47 -15.65 14.03
C SER A 470 -11.67 -14.13 14.20
N THR A 471 -10.57 -13.38 14.15
CA THR A 471 -10.55 -11.92 14.23
C THR A 471 -11.20 -11.28 12.99
N ALA A 472 -10.94 -11.82 11.79
CA ALA A 472 -11.61 -11.39 10.56
C ALA A 472 -13.13 -11.63 10.59
N ILE A 473 -13.56 -12.82 11.03
CA ILE A 473 -14.98 -13.18 11.17
C ILE A 473 -15.68 -12.23 12.14
N MET A 474 -15.05 -11.93 13.27
CA MET A 474 -15.62 -11.01 14.26
C MET A 474 -15.76 -9.58 13.69
N ASN A 475 -14.83 -9.13 12.85
CA ASN A 475 -14.96 -7.84 12.16
C ASN A 475 -16.09 -7.83 11.13
N MET A 476 -16.28 -8.91 10.36
CA MET A 476 -17.43 -9.03 9.46
C MET A 476 -18.76 -9.03 10.22
N ALA A 477 -18.84 -9.77 11.33
CA ALA A 477 -20.03 -9.82 12.17
C ALA A 477 -20.39 -8.45 12.77
N GLN A 478 -19.40 -7.62 13.11
CA GLN A 478 -19.62 -6.25 13.56
C GLN A 478 -20.26 -5.38 12.48
N GLU A 479 -19.81 -5.47 11.23
CA GLU A 479 -20.39 -4.68 10.14
C GLU A 479 -21.84 -5.10 9.86
N ILE A 480 -22.12 -6.41 9.87
CA ILE A 480 -23.49 -6.94 9.72
C ILE A 480 -24.39 -6.48 10.88
N GLY A 481 -23.90 -6.56 12.12
CA GLY A 481 -24.66 -6.23 13.33
C GLY A 481 -25.12 -4.76 13.40
N LYS A 482 -24.38 -3.81 12.81
CA LYS A 482 -24.80 -2.40 12.74
C LYS A 482 -26.10 -2.18 11.97
N HIS A 483 -26.39 -3.05 11.00
CA HIS A 483 -27.51 -2.88 10.08
C HIS A 483 -28.72 -3.74 10.47
N ILE A 484 -28.58 -4.57 11.50
CA ILE A 484 -29.63 -5.45 12.00
C ILE A 484 -29.76 -5.23 13.51
N HIS A 485 -30.47 -4.17 13.89
CA HIS A 485 -30.81 -3.86 15.29
C HIS A 485 -31.51 -5.04 16.02
N ALA A 486 -32.17 -5.92 15.26
CA ALA A 486 -32.94 -7.06 15.76
C ALA A 486 -32.10 -8.26 16.24
N LEU A 487 -30.80 -8.33 15.93
CA LEU A 487 -29.89 -9.37 16.47
C LEU A 487 -29.46 -9.10 17.93
N GLN A 488 -29.91 -7.99 18.52
CA GLN A 488 -29.60 -7.61 19.90
C GLN A 488 -30.41 -8.45 20.90
N VAL A 489 -30.01 -9.70 21.09
CA VAL A 489 -30.16 -10.41 22.37
C VAL A 489 -29.61 -9.49 23.47
N ALA A 490 -30.13 -9.55 24.71
CA ALA A 490 -29.69 -8.71 25.83
C ALA A 490 -28.16 -8.47 25.80
N PRO A 491 -27.66 -7.22 25.61
CA PRO A 491 -26.26 -6.92 25.27
C PRO A 491 -25.21 -7.57 26.16
N GLN A 492 -25.54 -7.76 27.45
CA GLN A 492 -24.71 -8.48 28.41
C GLN A 492 -24.48 -9.93 28.02
N THR A 493 -25.51 -10.63 27.56
CA THR A 493 -25.45 -12.05 27.15
C THR A 493 -24.55 -12.21 25.94
N GLN A 494 -24.74 -11.35 24.92
CA GLN A 494 -23.88 -11.33 23.73
C GLN A 494 -22.42 -11.09 24.12
N THR A 495 -22.17 -10.07 24.95
CA THR A 495 -20.82 -9.73 25.40
C THR A 495 -20.19 -10.86 26.22
N SER A 496 -20.95 -11.49 27.12
CA SER A 496 -20.46 -12.61 27.94
C SER A 496 -20.04 -13.80 27.09
N LEU A 497 -20.77 -14.07 26.00
CA LEU A 497 -20.47 -15.15 25.08
C LEU A 497 -19.22 -14.86 24.23
N LEU A 498 -19.08 -13.63 23.72
CA LEU A 498 -17.86 -13.17 23.05
C LEU A 498 -16.64 -13.27 23.98
N SER A 499 -16.78 -12.80 25.22
CA SER A 499 -15.74 -12.90 26.26
C SER A 499 -15.36 -14.35 26.54
N TRP A 500 -16.33 -15.26 26.63
CA TRP A 500 -16.08 -16.68 26.87
C TRP A 500 -15.29 -17.32 25.72
N LEU A 501 -15.67 -17.06 24.47
CA LEU A 501 -14.96 -17.54 23.28
C LEU A 501 -13.53 -17.00 23.23
N ALA A 502 -13.35 -15.69 23.48
CA ALA A 502 -12.04 -15.06 23.48
C ALA A 502 -11.12 -15.65 24.56
N VAL A 503 -11.62 -15.80 25.80
CA VAL A 503 -10.85 -16.40 26.90
C VAL A 503 -10.48 -17.85 26.61
N LYS A 504 -11.35 -18.63 25.95
CA LYS A 504 -11.05 -20.04 25.58
C LYS A 504 -9.85 -20.14 24.63
N ASN A 505 -9.66 -19.17 23.74
CA ASN A 505 -8.57 -19.15 22.74
C ASN A 505 -7.17 -18.90 23.32
N PHE A 506 -7.06 -18.33 24.52
CA PHE A 506 -5.78 -18.10 25.17
C PHE A 506 -5.23 -19.38 25.83
N ASP A 507 -3.92 -19.56 25.80
CA ASP A 507 -3.29 -20.71 26.45
C ASP A 507 -3.37 -20.59 27.97
N ASP A 508 -3.44 -21.75 28.63
CA ASP A 508 -3.45 -21.84 30.09
C ASP A 508 -2.59 -23.02 30.53
N VAL A 509 -1.44 -22.73 31.15
CA VAL A 509 -0.55 -23.76 31.69
C VAL A 509 -0.76 -23.97 33.20
N LYS A 510 -1.82 -23.40 33.78
CA LYS A 510 -2.13 -23.49 35.21
C LYS A 510 -2.21 -24.95 35.66
N GLY A 511 -1.61 -25.24 36.82
CA GLY A 511 -1.58 -26.59 37.38
C GLY A 511 -0.63 -27.57 36.68
N THR A 512 0.12 -27.11 35.67
CA THR A 512 1.16 -27.91 35.01
C THR A 512 2.55 -27.42 35.44
N ASN A 513 3.55 -28.31 35.42
CA ASN A 513 4.97 -27.93 35.52
C ASN A 513 5.53 -27.47 34.16
N LYS A 514 4.69 -27.26 33.14
CA LYS A 514 5.11 -26.90 31.79
C LYS A 514 5.24 -25.38 31.66
N SER A 515 6.21 -24.95 30.85
CA SER A 515 6.40 -23.56 30.42
C SER A 515 6.57 -23.53 28.90
N ILE A 516 6.10 -22.47 28.26
CA ILE A 516 6.30 -22.27 26.82
C ILE A 516 7.62 -21.54 26.63
N ARG A 517 8.61 -22.22 26.06
CA ARG A 517 9.91 -21.60 25.73
C ARG A 517 9.91 -21.24 24.24
N THR A 518 10.04 -19.96 23.92
CA THR A 518 10.06 -19.46 22.54
C THR A 518 11.12 -18.36 22.41
N LEU A 519 11.58 -18.05 21.18
CA LEU A 519 12.41 -16.87 20.94
C LEU A 519 11.68 -15.59 21.38
N LEU A 520 12.40 -14.61 21.95
CA LEU A 520 11.80 -13.40 22.49
C LEU A 520 10.96 -12.61 21.46
N PRO A 521 11.37 -12.41 20.19
CA PRO A 521 10.51 -11.75 19.20
C PRO A 521 9.15 -12.45 19.01
N ASN A 522 9.12 -13.78 19.09
CA ASN A 522 7.87 -14.54 19.02
C ASN A 522 6.99 -14.32 20.25
N ALA A 523 7.59 -14.29 21.44
CA ALA A 523 6.88 -14.00 22.69
C ALA A 523 6.33 -12.59 22.74
N LEU A 524 7.05 -11.58 22.22
CA LEU A 524 6.57 -10.20 22.15
C LEU A 524 5.34 -10.06 21.23
N HIS A 525 5.27 -10.88 20.18
CA HIS A 525 4.19 -10.89 19.19
C HIS A 525 3.29 -12.12 19.35
N PHE A 526 2.79 -12.31 20.59
CA PHE A 526 1.97 -13.46 20.98
C PHE A 526 0.51 -13.41 20.53
N GLN A 527 0.04 -12.27 20.01
CA GLN A 527 -1.25 -12.14 19.33
C GLN A 527 -1.02 -11.71 17.88
N ARG A 528 -1.38 -12.58 16.93
CA ARG A 528 -1.24 -12.35 15.49
C ARG A 528 -2.61 -12.53 14.83
N GLY A 529 -3.22 -11.44 14.40
CA GLY A 529 -4.59 -11.42 13.88
C GLY A 529 -5.45 -10.31 14.46
N VAL A 530 -5.13 -9.80 15.66
CA VAL A 530 -5.93 -8.75 16.33
C VAL A 530 -6.09 -7.47 15.51
N GLN A 531 -5.14 -7.17 14.62
CA GLN A 531 -5.21 -6.13 13.60
C GLN A 531 -6.51 -6.15 12.75
N ASN A 532 -7.15 -7.32 12.64
CA ASN A 532 -8.29 -7.56 11.77
C ASN A 532 -9.62 -7.19 12.41
N ILE A 533 -9.63 -6.85 13.71
CA ILE A 533 -10.82 -6.44 14.43
C ILE A 533 -10.72 -4.96 14.72
N ARG A 534 -11.57 -4.13 14.12
CA ARG A 534 -11.64 -2.71 14.49
C ARG A 534 -12.16 -2.56 15.92
N VAL A 535 -11.40 -1.82 16.74
CA VAL A 535 -11.79 -1.48 18.10
C VAL A 535 -11.63 0.01 18.40
N ARG A 536 -12.34 0.46 19.42
CA ARG A 536 -12.13 1.72 20.11
C ARG A 536 -11.22 1.44 21.32
N ASN A 537 -10.33 2.35 21.66
CA ASN A 537 -9.39 2.14 22.77
C ASN A 537 -9.05 3.46 23.49
N LEU A 538 -9.43 3.56 24.77
CA LEU A 538 -8.92 4.55 25.72
C LEU A 538 -7.86 3.87 26.59
N GLU A 539 -6.64 4.42 26.63
CA GLU A 539 -5.55 3.93 27.46
C GLU A 539 -4.84 5.10 28.15
N VAL A 540 -4.48 4.90 29.42
CA VAL A 540 -3.81 5.90 30.24
C VAL A 540 -2.55 5.34 30.89
N GLU A 541 -1.62 6.24 31.11
CA GLU A 541 -0.31 6.04 31.72
C GLU A 541 -0.38 6.62 33.14
N MET A 542 -0.56 5.74 34.12
CA MET A 542 -0.73 6.10 35.53
C MET A 542 0.59 5.92 36.29
N ALA A 543 1.11 6.99 36.89
CA ALA A 543 2.32 6.92 37.69
C ALA A 543 2.14 5.98 38.90
N LEU A 544 3.12 5.09 39.13
CA LEU A 544 3.15 4.25 40.32
C LEU A 544 3.56 5.08 41.56
N ASP A 545 2.90 4.81 42.68
CA ASP A 545 3.17 5.47 43.96
C ASP A 545 4.14 4.64 44.81
N SER A 546 4.68 5.27 45.85
CA SER A 546 5.49 4.62 46.88
C SER A 546 4.62 4.10 48.02
N LYS A 547 5.00 2.96 48.62
CA LYS A 547 4.42 2.50 49.87
C LYS A 547 4.69 3.53 50.96
N LYS A 548 3.71 3.79 51.82
CA LYS A 548 3.81 4.79 52.90
C LYS A 548 5.08 4.59 53.74
N GLY A 549 5.91 5.62 53.82
CA GLY A 549 7.18 5.60 54.57
C GLY A 549 8.32 4.84 53.87
N LYS A 550 8.12 4.38 52.63
CA LYS A 550 9.08 3.56 51.88
C LYS A 550 9.19 4.05 50.42
N PRO A 551 9.99 5.11 50.16
CA PRO A 551 9.99 5.83 48.88
C PRO A 551 10.40 5.00 47.66
N ASN A 552 11.09 3.87 47.86
CA ASN A 552 11.58 3.01 46.77
C ASN A 552 10.76 1.72 46.59
N GLU A 553 9.76 1.47 47.44
CA GLU A 553 8.87 0.32 47.30
C GLU A 553 7.59 0.75 46.60
N ARG A 554 7.22 0.07 45.51
CA ARG A 554 6.04 0.39 44.69
C ARG A 554 4.76 0.00 45.40
N ASP A 555 3.78 0.90 45.42
CA ASP A 555 2.41 0.65 45.87
C ASP A 555 1.48 0.51 44.65
N TYR A 556 0.92 -0.68 44.50
CA TYR A 556 -0.01 -1.00 43.42
C TYR A 556 -1.49 -0.83 43.81
N THR A 557 -1.79 -0.18 44.94
CA THR A 557 -3.18 0.01 45.39
C THR A 557 -4.01 0.80 44.39
N ASN A 558 -3.46 1.89 43.82
CA ASN A 558 -4.14 2.66 42.77
C ASN A 558 -4.32 1.85 41.47
N VAL A 559 -3.37 0.97 41.14
CA VAL A 559 -3.47 0.06 39.98
C VAL A 559 -4.61 -0.94 40.16
N ARG A 560 -4.68 -1.60 41.32
CA ARG A 560 -5.78 -2.51 41.65
C ARG A 560 -7.11 -1.77 41.69
N ARG A 561 -7.15 -0.56 42.25
CA ARG A 561 -8.34 0.29 42.24
C ARG A 561 -8.80 0.61 40.82
N ALA A 562 -7.88 1.01 39.93
CA ALA A 562 -8.17 1.30 38.53
C ALA A 562 -8.85 0.13 37.82
N TRP A 563 -8.31 -1.07 38.02
CA TRP A 563 -8.84 -2.32 37.47
C TRP A 563 -10.25 -2.64 37.98
N TRP A 564 -10.46 -2.57 39.30
CA TRP A 564 -11.76 -2.85 39.90
C TRP A 564 -12.81 -1.78 39.58
N ASP A 565 -12.40 -0.53 39.39
CA ASP A 565 -13.29 0.53 38.95
C ASP A 565 -13.81 0.30 37.54
N VAL A 566 -13.01 -0.25 36.62
CA VAL A 566 -13.50 -0.70 35.30
C VAL A 566 -14.52 -1.82 35.46
N ILE A 567 -14.22 -2.86 36.24
CA ILE A 567 -15.14 -3.98 36.47
C ILE A 567 -16.48 -3.47 37.01
N LYS A 568 -16.46 -2.65 38.08
CA LYS A 568 -17.69 -2.09 38.67
C LYS A 568 -18.47 -1.25 37.66
N THR A 569 -17.79 -0.45 36.84
CA THR A 569 -18.43 0.37 35.80
C THR A 569 -19.04 -0.50 34.70
N CYS A 570 -18.36 -1.58 34.31
CA CYS A 570 -18.83 -2.56 33.34
C CYS A 570 -20.11 -3.28 33.82
N TYR A 571 -20.16 -3.70 35.09
CA TYR A 571 -21.37 -4.31 35.67
C TYR A 571 -22.50 -3.30 35.91
N ALA A 572 -22.18 -2.05 36.26
CA ALA A 572 -23.19 -0.98 36.39
C ALA A 572 -23.86 -0.67 35.04
N ASN A 573 -23.14 -0.84 33.93
CA ASN A 573 -23.62 -0.61 32.57
C ASN A 573 -23.98 -1.92 31.83
N ALA A 574 -24.26 -3.02 32.55
CA ALA A 574 -24.49 -4.33 31.93
C ALA A 574 -25.63 -4.35 30.91
N LYS A 575 -26.70 -3.59 31.17
CA LYS A 575 -27.87 -3.51 30.27
C LYS A 575 -27.52 -3.07 28.85
N THR A 576 -26.57 -2.16 28.70
CA THR A 576 -26.13 -1.62 27.39
C THR A 576 -24.82 -2.23 26.91
N SER A 577 -24.00 -2.75 27.83
CA SER A 577 -22.66 -3.33 27.58
C SER A 577 -21.82 -2.48 26.61
N PRO A 578 -21.44 -1.24 26.98
CA PRO A 578 -20.65 -0.37 26.10
C PRO A 578 -19.21 -0.86 25.89
N MET A 579 -18.66 -1.62 26.85
CA MET A 579 -17.36 -2.27 26.76
C MET A 579 -17.56 -3.73 26.35
N ARG A 580 -17.09 -4.10 25.16
CA ARG A 580 -17.26 -5.44 24.59
C ARG A 580 -15.94 -6.15 24.26
N MET A 581 -14.83 -5.44 24.41
CA MET A 581 -13.46 -5.94 24.21
C MET A 581 -12.71 -5.85 25.55
N PRO A 582 -11.54 -6.50 25.71
CA PRO A 582 -10.92 -6.63 27.02
C PRO A 582 -10.50 -5.28 27.61
N MET A 583 -10.33 -5.27 28.92
CA MET A 583 -9.42 -4.35 29.60
C MET A 583 -8.03 -4.98 29.58
N GLU A 584 -7.03 -4.17 29.28
CA GLU A 584 -5.62 -4.55 29.22
C GLU A 584 -4.83 -3.73 30.22
N MET A 585 -3.90 -4.36 30.94
CA MET A 585 -3.03 -3.68 31.88
C MET A 585 -1.59 -4.18 31.78
N ARG A 586 -0.65 -3.25 31.72
CA ARG A 586 0.79 -3.49 31.63
C ARG A 586 1.52 -2.65 32.68
N ILE A 587 2.54 -3.24 33.29
CA ILE A 587 3.46 -2.51 34.18
C ILE A 587 4.73 -2.18 33.40
N MET A 588 5.18 -0.94 33.50
CA MET A 588 6.14 -0.30 32.61
C MET A 588 7.20 0.47 33.40
N GLY A 589 8.41 0.60 32.84
CA GLY A 589 9.45 1.48 33.38
C GLY A 589 9.16 2.98 33.20
N SER A 590 10.10 3.80 33.69
CA SER A 590 10.13 5.25 33.37
C SER A 590 10.66 5.47 31.95
N SER A 591 10.40 6.65 31.39
CA SER A 591 10.98 7.10 30.13
C SER A 591 11.85 8.33 30.34
N GLU A 592 12.84 8.51 29.47
CA GLU A 592 13.70 9.69 29.38
C GLU A 592 13.37 10.56 28.15
N VAL A 593 12.49 10.08 27.27
CA VAL A 593 12.04 10.79 26.07
C VAL A 593 11.17 11.98 26.47
N THR A 594 11.43 13.14 25.88
CA THR A 594 10.97 14.44 26.39
C THR A 594 9.45 14.51 26.56
N LEU A 595 8.69 13.98 25.60
CA LEU A 595 7.22 14.02 25.58
C LEU A 595 6.56 12.70 26.03
N ALA A 596 7.32 11.76 26.58
CA ALA A 596 6.78 10.47 27.00
C ALA A 596 5.83 10.62 28.20
N PRO A 597 4.65 9.97 28.19
CA PRO A 597 3.76 9.92 29.35
C PRO A 597 4.39 9.32 30.61
N GLN A 598 5.36 8.40 30.42
CA GLN A 598 6.08 7.72 31.49
C GLN A 598 7.23 8.58 32.07
N ARG A 599 7.51 9.76 31.50
CA ARG A 599 8.63 10.59 31.93
C ARG A 599 8.42 11.11 33.34
N GLY A 600 9.47 11.00 34.17
CA GLY A 600 9.45 11.45 35.56
C GLY A 600 8.82 10.44 36.53
N ASN A 601 8.19 9.37 36.04
CA ASN A 601 7.60 8.31 36.85
C ASN A 601 8.69 7.33 37.32
N LYS A 602 9.54 7.75 38.27
CA LYS A 602 10.73 6.99 38.72
C LYS A 602 10.43 5.58 39.23
N LEU A 603 9.24 5.36 39.80
CA LEU A 603 8.79 4.06 40.27
C LEU A 603 8.18 3.21 39.15
N GLY A 604 8.08 3.72 37.93
CA GLY A 604 7.40 3.09 36.80
C GLY A 604 5.97 3.59 36.64
N THR A 605 5.30 3.02 35.63
CA THR A 605 3.98 3.42 35.18
C THR A 605 3.10 2.18 35.03
N CYS A 606 1.81 2.32 35.28
CA CYS A 606 0.79 1.37 34.89
C CYS A 606 0.09 1.90 33.64
N ALA A 607 0.30 1.22 32.51
CA ALA A 607 -0.50 1.43 31.33
C ALA A 607 -1.78 0.60 31.47
N ILE A 608 -2.95 1.23 31.47
CA ILE A 608 -4.24 0.54 31.59
C ILE A 608 -5.22 1.08 30.56
N GLY A 609 -5.81 0.16 29.79
CA GLY A 609 -6.69 0.49 28.68
C GLY A 609 -7.97 -0.31 28.69
N ILE A 610 -9.04 0.31 28.18
CA ILE A 610 -10.34 -0.31 27.97
C ILE A 610 -10.68 -0.26 26.48
N LEU A 611 -11.17 -1.38 25.97
CA LEU A 611 -11.45 -1.53 24.55
C LEU A 611 -12.94 -1.83 24.32
N THR A 612 -13.44 -1.43 23.17
CA THR A 612 -14.75 -1.91 22.69
C THR A 612 -14.80 -2.09 21.18
N LEU A 613 -15.81 -2.80 20.73
CA LEU A 613 -16.12 -2.99 19.32
C LEU A 613 -16.55 -1.66 18.68
N GLU A 614 -16.09 -1.38 17.46
CA GLU A 614 -16.48 -0.14 16.76
C GLU A 614 -18.00 -0.07 16.50
N ALA A 615 -18.67 -1.23 16.42
CA ALA A 615 -20.12 -1.34 16.28
C ALA A 615 -20.94 -0.72 17.43
N VAL A 616 -20.34 -0.38 18.56
CA VAL A 616 -20.99 0.29 19.71
C VAL A 616 -20.34 1.62 20.09
N SER A 617 -19.71 2.27 19.11
CA SER A 617 -19.01 3.55 19.32
C SER A 617 -19.92 4.70 19.80
N ASP A 618 -21.22 4.64 19.53
CA ASP A 618 -22.24 5.62 19.91
C ASP A 618 -22.46 5.70 21.42
N ILE A 619 -22.38 4.57 22.11
CA ILE A 619 -22.51 4.47 23.58
C ILE A 619 -21.16 4.39 24.31
N TRP A 620 -20.05 4.35 23.56
CA TRP A 620 -18.70 4.17 24.09
C TRP A 620 -18.17 5.41 24.83
N VAL A 621 -18.20 6.57 24.19
CA VAL A 621 -17.52 7.78 24.70
C VAL A 621 -18.01 8.18 26.10
N PRO A 622 -19.33 8.19 26.41
CA PRO A 622 -19.81 8.47 27.76
C PRO A 622 -19.35 7.44 28.79
N TYR A 623 -19.27 6.16 28.41
CA TYR A 623 -18.77 5.10 29.30
C TYR A 623 -17.27 5.27 29.59
N ALA A 624 -16.46 5.50 28.56
CA ALA A 624 -15.03 5.69 28.69
C ALA A 624 -14.71 6.96 29.51
N GLN A 625 -15.49 8.03 29.35
CA GLN A 625 -15.38 9.23 30.19
C GLN A 625 -15.64 8.93 31.68
N GLN A 626 -16.65 8.10 32.01
CA GLN A 626 -16.91 7.70 33.41
C GLN A 626 -15.72 6.95 34.04
N VAL A 627 -15.03 6.12 33.25
CA VAL A 627 -13.83 5.40 33.72
C VAL A 627 -12.67 6.38 33.91
N LEU A 628 -12.44 7.27 32.95
CA LEU A 628 -11.40 8.30 33.01
C LEU A 628 -11.57 9.24 34.21
N ASP A 629 -12.81 9.67 34.50
CA ASP A 629 -13.13 10.53 35.64
C ASP A 629 -12.72 9.88 36.97
N LYS A 630 -12.87 8.55 37.09
CA LYS A 630 -12.41 7.81 38.27
C LYS A 630 -10.89 7.80 38.33
N TRP A 631 -10.21 7.39 37.26
CA TRP A 631 -8.76 7.27 37.24
C TRP A 631 -8.05 8.61 37.53
N THR A 632 -8.58 9.71 36.99
CA THR A 632 -8.01 11.06 37.20
C THR A 632 -8.36 11.68 38.56
N SER A 633 -9.26 11.07 39.34
CA SER A 633 -9.61 11.50 40.70
C SER A 633 -8.67 10.98 41.78
N TYR A 634 -7.83 9.98 41.46
CA TYR A 634 -7.04 9.27 42.44
C TYR A 634 -5.98 10.14 43.10
N LYS A 635 -5.64 9.77 44.35
CA LYS A 635 -4.60 10.39 45.14
C LYS A 635 -3.48 9.39 45.46
N THR A 636 -2.27 9.90 45.54
CA THR A 636 -1.11 9.21 46.12
C THR A 636 -1.26 9.14 47.65
N ASN A 637 -0.43 8.34 48.29
CA ASN A 637 -0.36 8.12 49.73
C ASN A 637 0.00 9.40 50.52
N ASP A 638 0.62 10.39 49.87
CA ASP A 638 0.89 11.72 50.42
C ASP A 638 -0.21 12.75 50.11
N GLY A 639 -1.34 12.31 49.53
CA GLY A 639 -2.53 13.12 49.28
C GLY A 639 -2.49 13.97 48.01
N LYS A 640 -1.44 13.87 47.19
CA LYS A 640 -1.35 14.56 45.89
C LYS A 640 -2.18 13.85 44.82
N PRO A 641 -2.63 14.55 43.76
CA PRO A 641 -3.20 13.88 42.60
C PRO A 641 -2.21 12.87 41.99
N VAL A 642 -2.70 11.68 41.63
CA VAL A 642 -1.91 10.74 40.81
C VAL A 642 -1.75 11.34 39.42
N VAL A 643 -0.55 11.31 38.88
CA VAL A 643 -0.29 11.73 37.50
C VAL A 643 -0.86 10.67 36.56
N VAL A 644 -1.82 11.09 35.72
CA VAL A 644 -2.46 10.26 34.70
C VAL A 644 -2.37 10.99 33.37
N LYS A 645 -1.57 10.45 32.45
CA LYS A 645 -1.34 10.99 31.11
C LYS A 645 -1.93 10.04 30.06
N PRO A 646 -2.37 10.51 28.89
CA PRO A 646 -2.90 9.61 27.86
C PRO A 646 -1.78 8.80 27.20
N HIS A 647 -2.08 7.58 26.76
CA HIS A 647 -1.24 6.95 25.75
C HIS A 647 -1.50 7.66 24.41
N TRP A 648 -0.48 8.33 23.89
CA TRP A 648 -0.59 9.20 22.71
C TRP A 648 -1.18 8.57 21.45
N ALA A 649 -0.97 7.26 21.24
CA ALA A 649 -1.50 6.54 20.08
C ALA A 649 -3.01 6.29 20.18
N LYS A 650 -3.60 6.34 21.38
CA LYS A 650 -4.97 5.91 21.68
C LYS A 650 -5.97 7.08 21.71
N GLU A 651 -7.22 6.82 22.13
CA GLU A 651 -8.26 7.84 22.21
C GLU A 651 -8.09 8.72 23.44
N TRP A 652 -7.68 9.97 23.25
CA TRP A 652 -7.59 10.95 24.34
C TRP A 652 -8.17 12.32 23.98
N TYR A 653 -8.06 12.73 22.71
CA TYR A 653 -8.36 14.09 22.24
C TYR A 653 -9.80 14.56 22.52
N MET A 654 -10.76 13.63 22.50
CA MET A 654 -12.19 13.92 22.66
C MET A 654 -12.67 14.00 24.12
N TYR A 655 -11.83 13.57 25.07
CA TYR A 655 -12.23 13.47 26.47
C TYR A 655 -11.96 14.75 27.25
N LYS A 656 -12.59 14.85 28.42
CA LYS A 656 -12.42 15.95 29.36
C LYS A 656 -11.76 15.44 30.64
N VAL A 657 -10.96 16.28 31.29
CA VAL A 657 -10.41 16.03 32.63
C VAL A 657 -10.62 17.28 33.47
N GLY A 658 -11.21 17.12 34.66
CA GLY A 658 -11.60 18.26 35.50
C GLY A 658 -12.63 19.18 34.84
N GLY A 659 -13.50 18.64 33.98
CA GLY A 659 -14.53 19.39 33.26
C GLY A 659 -14.05 20.19 32.04
N LYS A 660 -12.73 20.26 31.80
CA LYS A 660 -12.12 20.94 30.65
C LYS A 660 -11.68 19.92 29.59
N PRO A 661 -11.59 20.29 28.31
CA PRO A 661 -10.95 19.45 27.29
C PRO A 661 -9.57 18.98 27.77
N TRP A 662 -9.28 17.68 27.67
CA TRP A 662 -8.05 17.12 28.25
C TRP A 662 -6.79 17.76 27.65
N MET A 663 -6.81 18.10 26.35
CA MET A 663 -5.74 18.84 25.69
C MET A 663 -5.36 20.14 26.42
N GLU A 664 -6.34 20.91 26.91
CA GLU A 664 -6.06 22.16 27.64
C GLU A 664 -5.28 21.89 28.92
N LYS A 665 -5.71 20.88 29.68
CA LYS A 665 -5.03 20.46 30.91
C LYS A 665 -3.61 19.96 30.62
N LEU A 666 -3.44 19.18 29.55
CA LEU A 666 -2.12 18.67 29.16
C LEU A 666 -1.15 19.84 28.91
N VAL A 667 -1.56 20.84 28.15
CA VAL A 667 -0.70 21.98 27.78
C VAL A 667 -0.44 22.92 28.96
N GLN A 668 -1.47 23.20 29.76
CA GLN A 668 -1.39 24.21 30.82
C GLN A 668 -0.82 23.66 32.14
N GLU A 669 -0.96 22.36 32.38
CA GLU A 669 -0.62 21.72 33.65
C GLU A 669 0.34 20.54 33.47
N ASP A 670 -0.05 19.47 32.76
CA ASP A 670 0.66 18.17 32.85
C ASP A 670 1.95 18.06 32.04
N TYR A 671 2.11 18.90 31.00
CA TYR A 671 3.26 18.93 30.10
C TYR A 671 3.87 20.32 29.96
N LYS A 672 3.46 21.30 30.78
CA LYS A 672 3.87 22.70 30.62
C LYS A 672 5.39 22.86 30.57
N GLU A 673 6.11 22.18 31.46
CA GLU A 673 7.57 22.24 31.54
C GLU A 673 8.23 21.45 30.42
N GLU A 674 7.73 20.23 30.16
CA GLU A 674 8.24 19.35 29.10
C GLU A 674 8.04 19.93 27.70
N ILE A 675 6.96 20.69 27.45
CA ILE A 675 6.73 21.41 26.20
C ILE A 675 7.75 22.54 26.03
N ALA A 676 8.01 23.33 27.06
CA ALA A 676 9.01 24.40 27.01
C ALA A 676 10.43 23.85 26.76
N GLU A 677 10.77 22.75 27.45
CA GLU A 677 12.02 22.02 27.21
C GLU A 677 12.08 21.47 25.79
N PHE A 678 11.02 20.79 25.33
CA PHE A 678 10.93 20.25 23.98
C PHE A 678 11.14 21.32 22.91
N GLN A 679 10.47 22.46 23.02
CA GLN A 679 10.65 23.60 22.11
C GLN A 679 12.10 24.09 22.12
N THR A 680 12.73 24.19 23.30
CA THR A 680 14.13 24.61 23.44
C THR A 680 15.08 23.63 22.75
N LEU A 681 14.91 22.33 22.97
CA LEU A 681 15.74 21.28 22.37
C LEU A 681 15.53 21.19 20.85
N MET A 682 14.28 21.25 20.39
CA MET A 682 13.96 21.28 18.96
C MET A 682 14.52 22.53 18.27
N ALA A 683 14.49 23.69 18.94
CA ALA A 683 15.12 24.91 18.44
C ALA A 683 16.66 24.78 18.36
N ALA A 684 17.29 24.06 19.29
CA ALA A 684 18.72 23.78 19.25
C ALA A 684 19.09 22.86 18.06
N ILE A 685 18.28 21.83 17.79
CA ILE A 685 18.42 21.00 16.57
C ILE A 685 18.27 21.89 15.33
N GLY A 686 17.22 22.72 15.29
CA GLY A 686 16.97 23.63 14.18
C GLY A 686 18.10 24.62 13.94
N LYS A 687 18.65 25.21 14.99
CA LYS A 687 19.83 26.08 14.92
C LYS A 687 21.04 25.36 14.31
N LYS A 688 21.24 24.08 14.65
CA LYS A 688 22.34 23.26 14.10
C LYS A 688 22.12 22.92 12.62
N HIS A 689 20.87 22.68 12.21
CA HIS A 689 20.53 22.19 10.88
C HIS A 689 20.01 23.26 9.90
N GLY A 690 19.86 24.50 10.38
CA GLY A 690 19.50 25.67 9.56
C GLY A 690 17.99 25.88 9.37
N TRP A 691 17.17 25.65 10.40
CA TRP A 691 15.72 25.90 10.36
C TRP A 691 15.17 26.35 11.73
N THR A 692 13.94 26.88 11.77
CA THR A 692 13.29 27.38 13.00
C THR A 692 12.06 26.56 13.40
N LEU A 693 11.60 26.72 14.65
CA LEU A 693 10.33 26.12 15.09
C LEU A 693 9.13 26.57 14.24
N GLY A 694 9.17 27.80 13.71
CA GLY A 694 8.13 28.31 12.81
C GLY A 694 8.08 27.54 11.48
N ASP A 695 9.24 27.07 10.99
CA ASP A 695 9.32 26.34 9.73
C ASP A 695 8.74 24.92 9.86
N ILE A 696 9.04 24.23 10.97
CA ILE A 696 8.45 22.91 11.24
C ILE A 696 6.96 23.03 11.58
N LYS A 697 6.53 24.10 12.28
CA LYS A 697 5.11 24.37 12.55
C LYS A 697 4.31 24.50 11.26
N ARG A 698 4.88 25.20 10.27
CA ARG A 698 4.27 25.38 8.96
C ARG A 698 4.24 24.06 8.17
N THR A 699 5.35 23.32 8.17
CA THR A 699 5.59 22.25 7.20
C THR A 699 5.24 20.86 7.72
N PHE A 700 5.54 20.52 8.97
CA PHE A 700 5.40 19.13 9.46
C PHE A 700 4.35 18.96 10.56
N SER A 701 3.71 20.05 10.98
CA SER A 701 2.73 20.05 12.07
C SER A 701 1.29 20.01 11.56
N ASN A 702 0.35 19.93 12.50
CA ASN A 702 -1.07 20.13 12.29
C ASN A 702 -1.69 20.86 13.49
N ASP A 703 -3.00 21.09 13.48
CA ASP A 703 -3.63 21.92 14.52
C ASP A 703 -3.55 21.30 15.92
N VAL A 704 -3.60 19.96 16.04
CA VAL A 704 -3.42 19.28 17.33
C VAL A 704 -2.01 19.52 17.85
N LEU A 705 -0.99 19.29 17.02
CA LEU A 705 0.40 19.45 17.41
C LEU A 705 0.79 20.92 17.62
N ASP A 706 0.18 21.83 16.86
CA ASP A 706 0.33 23.28 16.99
C ASP A 706 -0.19 23.76 18.35
N ASN A 707 -1.37 23.29 18.73
CA ASN A 707 -2.00 23.67 19.99
C ASN A 707 -1.40 22.94 21.20
N THR A 708 -0.83 21.74 20.99
CA THR A 708 -0.27 20.94 22.07
C THR A 708 1.21 21.25 22.33
N PHE A 709 2.06 21.24 21.30
CA PHE A 709 3.52 21.29 21.46
C PHE A 709 4.17 22.56 20.92
N LEU A 710 3.52 23.28 20.00
CA LEU A 710 4.06 24.50 19.35
C LEU A 710 3.22 25.75 19.67
N GLY A 711 2.53 25.75 20.82
CA GLY A 711 1.79 26.90 21.33
C GLY A 711 2.72 28.09 21.55
N GLY A 712 2.28 29.30 21.17
CA GLY A 712 3.08 30.52 21.28
C GLY A 712 4.20 30.69 20.24
N VAL A 713 4.52 29.65 19.45
CA VAL A 713 5.47 29.75 18.33
C VAL A 713 4.79 30.45 17.14
N ALA A 714 5.35 31.57 16.70
CA ALA A 714 4.91 32.25 15.49
C ALA A 714 5.27 31.44 14.24
N THR A 715 4.30 31.22 13.35
CA THR A 715 4.55 30.56 12.07
C THR A 715 5.45 31.45 11.21
N SER A 716 6.57 30.92 10.70
CA SER A 716 7.46 31.70 9.86
C SER A 716 6.80 32.00 8.51
N LYS A 717 6.97 33.25 8.05
CA LYS A 717 6.57 33.65 6.70
C LYS A 717 7.41 32.86 5.68
N PRO A 718 6.86 32.52 4.49
CA PRO A 718 7.65 31.94 3.41
C PRO A 718 8.88 32.82 3.16
N SER A 719 10.08 32.22 3.10
CA SER A 719 11.29 33.01 2.92
C SER A 719 11.28 33.66 1.53
N GLN A 720 11.54 34.97 1.45
CA GLN A 720 11.74 35.66 0.15
C GLN A 720 12.97 35.16 -0.61
N GLN A 721 13.82 34.33 0.02
CA GLN A 721 14.96 33.66 -0.62
C GLN A 721 14.54 32.48 -1.50
N ALA A 722 13.41 31.81 -1.24
CA ALA A 722 12.84 30.82 -2.16
C ALA A 722 12.31 31.48 -3.46
N ALA A 723 12.04 32.79 -3.44
CA ALA A 723 11.72 33.59 -4.62
C ALA A 723 12.97 34.20 -5.32
N LYS A 724 14.18 33.93 -4.83
CA LYS A 724 15.45 34.45 -5.38
C LYS A 724 16.31 33.40 -6.08
N SER A 725 15.98 32.12 -6.03
CA SER A 725 16.63 31.09 -6.87
C SER A 725 16.25 31.19 -8.36
N GLU A 726 15.37 32.12 -8.75
CA GLU A 726 15.08 32.50 -10.14
C GLU A 726 16.09 33.50 -10.75
N LYS A 727 17.12 33.94 -10.02
CA LYS A 727 18.13 34.87 -10.55
C LYS A 727 19.54 34.51 -10.11
N MET A 728 20.19 33.55 -10.75
CA MET A 728 21.66 33.52 -10.94
C MET A 728 22.04 32.39 -11.89
N VAL A 729 22.06 32.67 -13.20
CA VAL A 729 23.22 32.48 -14.12
C VAL A 729 22.98 33.46 -15.30
N GLN A 730 23.44 34.70 -15.17
CA GLN A 730 23.64 35.58 -16.33
C GLN A 730 25.13 35.53 -16.68
N VAL A 731 25.46 34.97 -17.84
CA VAL A 731 26.76 35.20 -18.49
C VAL A 731 26.62 36.51 -19.26
N GLN A 732 27.39 37.53 -18.89
CA GLN A 732 27.45 38.82 -19.57
C GLN A 732 28.09 38.66 -20.96
N VAL A 733 27.39 39.09 -22.00
CA VAL A 733 27.96 39.31 -23.34
C VAL A 733 28.14 40.82 -23.50
N HIS A 734 29.37 41.27 -23.77
CA HIS A 734 29.67 42.65 -24.14
C HIS A 734 29.26 42.89 -25.60
N GLU A 735 28.49 43.95 -25.86
CA GLU A 735 28.23 44.46 -27.21
C GLU A 735 29.37 45.38 -27.66
N VAL A 736 29.87 45.17 -28.87
CA VAL A 736 30.71 46.13 -29.62
C VAL A 736 30.02 46.40 -30.97
N PRO A 737 30.00 47.64 -31.47
CA PRO A 737 29.11 48.08 -32.55
C PRO A 737 29.65 47.68 -33.92
N VAL A 738 28.74 47.38 -34.84
CA VAL A 738 29.04 47.13 -36.25
C VAL A 738 28.54 48.31 -37.05
N ASP A 739 29.44 49.04 -37.70
CA ASP A 739 29.15 49.58 -39.03
C ASP A 739 30.42 49.88 -39.83
N ALA A 740 30.23 49.64 -41.13
CA ALA A 740 31.02 50.05 -42.29
C ALA A 740 32.15 49.11 -42.80
N VAL A 741 31.87 48.62 -44.01
CA VAL A 741 32.69 48.62 -45.25
C VAL A 741 32.82 47.24 -45.91
N SER A 742 32.17 47.17 -47.07
CA SER A 742 32.32 46.20 -48.16
C SER A 742 33.59 46.45 -48.99
N GLU A 743 34.22 45.39 -49.50
CA GLU A 743 34.38 45.05 -50.93
C GLU A 743 35.37 43.86 -51.09
N ASP A 744 35.07 43.01 -52.08
CA ASP A 744 35.58 41.67 -52.48
C ASP A 744 37.13 41.51 -52.68
N PRO A 745 37.74 40.34 -53.07
CA PRO A 745 37.22 38.98 -53.39
C PRO A 745 38.01 37.72 -52.86
N VAL A 746 37.27 36.60 -52.65
CA VAL A 746 37.56 35.17 -53.01
C VAL A 746 38.76 34.44 -52.33
N PRO A 747 38.55 33.26 -51.69
CA PRO A 747 38.48 31.99 -52.42
C PRO A 747 37.35 31.02 -52.02
N LYS A 748 36.89 30.28 -53.03
CA LYS A 748 36.00 29.12 -52.91
C LYS A 748 36.54 28.12 -51.89
N THR A 749 35.97 28.10 -50.69
CA THR A 749 36.05 26.97 -49.78
C THR A 749 34.74 26.21 -49.87
N TYR A 750 34.83 24.97 -50.35
CA TYR A 750 33.78 23.98 -50.14
C TYR A 750 33.52 23.93 -48.62
N CYS A 751 32.38 24.45 -48.16
CA CYS A 751 31.92 24.15 -46.80
C CYS A 751 31.69 22.65 -46.73
N GLN A 752 32.65 21.93 -46.12
CA GLN A 752 32.41 20.58 -45.65
C GLN A 752 31.22 20.66 -44.69
N VAL A 753 30.10 20.09 -45.10
CA VAL A 753 28.98 19.85 -44.19
C VAL A 753 29.49 18.86 -43.15
N VAL A 754 29.73 19.34 -41.93
CA VAL A 754 30.09 18.47 -40.80
C VAL A 754 28.85 17.64 -40.49
N MET A 755 28.94 16.34 -40.78
CA MET A 755 27.90 15.37 -40.45
C MET A 755 27.93 15.09 -38.96
N PHE A 756 26.75 14.96 -38.36
CA PHE A 756 26.60 14.74 -36.93
C PHE A 756 27.38 13.51 -36.45
N SER A 757 28.17 13.66 -35.39
CA SER A 757 28.77 12.54 -34.65
C SER A 757 28.24 12.45 -33.22
N TYR A 758 27.93 11.24 -32.76
CA TYR A 758 27.54 10.99 -31.37
C TYR A 758 28.69 11.25 -30.37
N ASP A 759 29.94 11.33 -30.81
CA ASP A 759 31.08 11.70 -29.96
C ASP A 759 31.00 13.15 -29.45
N SER A 760 30.24 14.00 -30.16
CA SER A 760 30.06 15.42 -29.84
C SER A 760 29.18 15.69 -28.60
N THR A 761 28.54 14.67 -28.02
CA THR A 761 27.60 14.83 -26.88
C THR A 761 28.28 14.92 -25.50
N GLY A 762 29.60 15.12 -25.43
CA GLY A 762 30.35 15.32 -24.19
C GLY A 762 30.75 14.05 -23.43
N THR A 763 30.39 12.86 -23.92
CA THR A 763 30.70 11.55 -23.30
C THR A 763 31.66 10.67 -24.13
N GLY A 764 32.14 11.15 -25.29
CA GLY A 764 32.95 10.32 -26.19
C GLY A 764 32.16 9.21 -26.89
N GLY A 765 30.87 9.46 -27.18
CA GLY A 765 30.04 8.59 -28.01
C GLY A 765 29.27 7.52 -27.25
N ALA A 766 29.92 6.81 -26.33
CA ALA A 766 29.31 5.67 -25.63
C ALA A 766 28.34 6.08 -24.50
N LEU A 767 27.23 5.35 -24.36
CA LEU A 767 26.28 5.47 -23.25
C LEU A 767 26.58 4.44 -22.16
N GLY A 768 26.49 4.85 -20.89
CA GLY A 768 26.48 3.93 -19.74
C GLY A 768 25.22 3.04 -19.69
N PRO A 769 25.20 2.00 -18.83
CA PRO A 769 24.17 0.96 -18.82
C PRO A 769 22.75 1.46 -18.47
N THR A 770 22.63 2.65 -17.87
CA THR A 770 21.36 3.29 -17.51
C THR A 770 21.22 4.71 -18.09
N GLN A 771 22.06 5.06 -19.07
CA GLN A 771 22.02 6.36 -19.72
C GLN A 771 21.21 6.32 -21.01
N ILE A 772 20.52 7.43 -21.29
CA ILE A 772 19.79 7.67 -22.54
C ILE A 772 20.15 9.05 -23.08
N ARG A 773 19.89 9.28 -24.37
CA ARG A 773 19.93 10.64 -24.94
C ARG A 773 18.53 11.21 -25.02
N LEU A 774 18.37 12.49 -24.69
CA LEU A 774 17.14 13.26 -24.88
C LEU A 774 17.37 14.35 -25.92
N LEU A 775 16.43 14.45 -26.84
CA LEU A 775 16.37 15.46 -27.88
C LEU A 775 15.59 16.67 -27.36
N HIS A 776 16.21 17.83 -27.30
CA HIS A 776 15.48 19.08 -27.10
C HIS A 776 15.25 19.74 -28.45
N LEU A 777 14.02 19.68 -28.92
CA LEU A 777 13.54 20.30 -30.15
C LEU A 777 13.39 21.82 -29.92
N LEU A 778 14.15 22.62 -30.66
CA LEU A 778 14.20 24.08 -30.46
C LEU A 778 12.97 24.77 -31.10
N PRO A 779 12.48 25.87 -30.49
CA PRO A 779 11.32 26.59 -31.00
C PRO A 779 11.63 27.35 -32.30
N ALA A 780 10.61 27.59 -33.11
CA ALA A 780 10.71 28.46 -34.29
C ALA A 780 9.38 29.16 -34.59
N LYS A 781 9.44 30.42 -35.01
CA LYS A 781 8.26 31.24 -35.32
C LYS A 781 7.57 30.84 -36.61
N ASP A 782 8.34 30.34 -37.59
CA ASP A 782 7.81 29.92 -38.87
C ASP A 782 8.13 28.44 -39.12
N SER A 783 7.13 27.69 -39.59
CA SER A 783 7.24 26.34 -40.15
C SER A 783 8.33 26.20 -41.21
N THR A 784 8.66 27.26 -41.95
CA THR A 784 9.73 27.30 -42.96
C THR A 784 11.14 27.35 -42.37
N ASN A 785 11.30 27.72 -41.10
CA ASN A 785 12.61 27.71 -40.46
C ASN A 785 13.15 26.28 -40.35
N PRO A 786 14.46 26.04 -40.62
CA PRO A 786 15.07 24.73 -40.47
C PRO A 786 14.83 24.15 -39.08
N ILE A 787 14.55 22.85 -39.00
CA ILE A 787 14.42 22.16 -37.71
C ILE A 787 15.80 22.09 -37.06
N ALA A 788 15.87 22.60 -35.83
CA ALA A 788 17.08 22.58 -35.02
C ALA A 788 16.78 21.90 -33.67
N CYS A 789 17.73 21.11 -33.19
CA CYS A 789 17.61 20.36 -31.96
C CYS A 789 18.98 20.21 -31.28
N ARG A 790 18.97 19.90 -29.99
CA ARG A 790 20.16 19.54 -29.20
C ARG A 790 19.97 18.18 -28.55
N LEU A 791 21.02 17.36 -28.51
CA LEU A 791 21.04 16.09 -27.79
C LEU A 791 21.74 16.23 -26.45
N GLN A 792 21.15 15.68 -25.40
CA GLN A 792 21.70 15.65 -24.05
C GLN A 792 21.73 14.22 -23.52
N VAL A 793 22.89 13.78 -23.03
CA VAL A 793 22.99 12.51 -22.27
C VAL A 793 22.50 12.75 -20.86
N VAL A 794 21.62 11.86 -20.38
CA VAL A 794 21.08 11.86 -19.02
C VAL A 794 21.11 10.45 -18.45
N ALA A 795 21.21 10.33 -17.13
CA ALA A 795 21.12 9.04 -16.45
C ALA A 795 19.69 8.80 -15.95
N PHE A 796 19.18 7.57 -16.02
CA PHE A 796 17.84 7.25 -15.53
C PHE A 796 17.64 7.52 -14.04
N GLU A 797 18.71 7.44 -13.25
CA GLU A 797 18.73 7.73 -11.81
C GLU A 797 18.44 9.21 -11.51
N GLU A 798 18.67 10.10 -12.47
CA GLU A 798 18.40 11.54 -12.36
C GLU A 798 16.92 11.88 -12.61
N SER A 799 16.08 10.87 -12.89
CA SER A 799 14.65 11.01 -13.18
C SER A 799 14.32 12.11 -14.20
N PRO A 800 14.91 12.06 -15.42
CA PRO A 800 14.72 13.12 -16.41
C PRO A 800 13.28 13.18 -16.92
N VAL A 801 12.76 14.39 -17.13
CA VAL A 801 11.40 14.63 -17.66
C VAL A 801 11.46 14.81 -19.19
N TYR A 802 10.77 13.95 -19.92
CA TYR A 802 10.69 13.98 -21.39
C TYR A 802 9.41 13.30 -21.89
N GLU A 803 8.98 13.63 -23.11
CA GLU A 803 7.96 12.86 -23.82
C GLU A 803 8.65 11.86 -24.75
N ALA A 804 8.06 10.69 -25.00
CA ALA A 804 8.58 9.77 -26.00
C ALA A 804 7.72 9.81 -27.28
N LEU A 805 8.36 9.75 -28.45
CA LEU A 805 7.67 9.73 -29.74
C LEU A 805 7.52 8.29 -30.24
N SER A 806 6.29 7.89 -30.51
CA SER A 806 5.96 6.62 -31.16
C SER A 806 5.41 6.92 -32.57
N TYR A 807 6.12 6.48 -33.61
CA TYR A 807 5.80 6.81 -35.00
C TYR A 807 6.30 5.72 -35.94
N CYS A 808 5.69 5.58 -37.13
CA CYS A 808 6.20 4.66 -38.15
C CYS A 808 7.43 5.27 -38.85
N TRP A 809 8.54 4.53 -38.96
CA TRP A 809 9.78 5.08 -39.53
C TRP A 809 9.65 5.53 -41.00
N GLY A 810 8.73 4.95 -41.77
CA GLY A 810 8.51 5.31 -43.18
C GLY A 810 9.59 4.75 -44.12
N ASP A 811 9.64 5.31 -45.34
CA ASP A 811 10.63 4.94 -46.35
C ASP A 811 12.02 5.50 -45.99
N SER A 812 13.00 4.62 -45.76
CA SER A 812 14.37 5.00 -45.43
C SER A 812 15.15 5.63 -46.60
N THR A 813 14.59 5.67 -47.80
CA THR A 813 15.18 6.34 -48.96
C THR A 813 14.79 7.82 -49.07
N GLN A 814 13.73 8.24 -48.37
CA GLN A 814 13.24 9.61 -48.35
C GLN A 814 13.73 10.33 -47.09
N LEU A 815 14.87 11.02 -47.22
CA LEU A 815 15.57 11.68 -46.10
C LEU A 815 15.53 13.20 -46.21
N HIS A 816 15.36 13.87 -45.07
CA HIS A 816 15.41 15.31 -44.90
C HIS A 816 16.48 15.69 -43.87
N GLY A 817 17.20 16.77 -44.16
CA GLY A 817 18.22 17.30 -43.25
C GLY A 817 17.62 18.15 -42.13
N ILE A 818 18.01 17.86 -40.89
CA ILE A 818 17.80 18.70 -39.71
C ILE A 818 19.15 19.10 -39.10
N LYS A 819 19.15 20.10 -38.22
CA LYS A 819 20.35 20.47 -37.44
C LYS A 819 20.26 19.86 -36.05
N CYS A 820 21.23 19.02 -35.68
CA CYS A 820 21.38 18.46 -34.33
C CYS A 820 22.73 18.89 -33.76
N ASN A 821 22.75 19.56 -32.60
CA ASN A 821 23.98 20.15 -32.04
C ASN A 821 24.75 21.04 -33.04
N ASN A 822 24.04 21.77 -33.90
CA ASN A 822 24.56 22.56 -35.03
C ASN A 822 25.21 21.77 -36.19
N GLU A 823 25.18 20.45 -36.16
CA GLU A 823 25.69 19.57 -37.22
C GLU A 823 24.52 19.00 -38.06
N ALA A 824 24.80 18.54 -39.29
CA ALA A 824 23.77 18.01 -40.16
C ALA A 824 23.39 16.56 -39.77
N PHE A 825 22.10 16.31 -39.55
CA PHE A 825 21.54 14.99 -39.24
C PHE A 825 20.42 14.67 -40.23
N GLN A 826 20.33 13.42 -40.70
CA GLN A 826 19.31 13.00 -41.65
C GLN A 826 18.20 12.23 -40.93
N VAL A 827 16.94 12.61 -41.17
CA VAL A 827 15.74 11.92 -40.67
C VAL A 827 14.83 11.55 -41.83
N THR A 828 13.98 10.54 -41.66
CA THR A 828 12.99 10.19 -42.70
C THR A 828 11.93 11.27 -42.86
N GLU A 829 11.26 11.32 -44.01
CA GLU A 829 10.16 12.28 -44.29
C GLU A 829 9.07 12.26 -43.21
N ASN A 830 8.69 11.07 -42.72
CA ASN A 830 7.65 10.98 -41.69
C ASN A 830 8.13 11.55 -40.33
N LEU A 831 9.39 11.33 -39.94
CA LEU A 831 9.95 11.90 -38.72
C LEU A 831 10.14 13.43 -38.86
N PHE A 832 10.57 13.89 -40.04
CA PHE A 832 10.67 15.32 -40.34
C PHE A 832 9.31 16.01 -40.16
N SER A 833 8.25 15.43 -40.74
CA SER A 833 6.88 15.92 -40.60
C SER A 833 6.43 15.92 -39.14
N ALA A 834 6.67 14.84 -38.38
CA ALA A 834 6.36 14.78 -36.96
C ALA A 834 7.06 15.89 -36.17
N LEU A 835 8.37 16.10 -36.38
CA LEU A 835 9.13 17.15 -35.73
C LEU A 835 8.59 18.55 -36.06
N GLN A 836 8.15 18.81 -37.30
CA GLN A 836 7.52 20.09 -37.66
C GLN A 836 6.24 20.33 -36.86
N HIS A 837 5.39 19.32 -36.71
CA HIS A 837 4.12 19.44 -35.99
C HIS A 837 4.28 19.48 -34.47
N LEU A 838 5.33 18.84 -33.93
CA LEU A 838 5.63 18.84 -32.49
C LEU A 838 6.34 20.11 -32.03
N ARG A 839 6.98 20.84 -32.95
CA ARG A 839 7.77 22.05 -32.67
C ARG A 839 6.86 23.20 -32.24
N ASN A 840 7.13 23.77 -31.08
CA ASN A 840 6.41 24.93 -30.56
C ASN A 840 7.04 26.25 -31.05
N GLU A 841 6.25 27.33 -31.02
CA GLU A 841 6.72 28.66 -31.44
C GLU A 841 7.73 29.30 -30.47
N HIS A 842 7.60 28.99 -29.18
CA HIS A 842 8.26 29.75 -28.11
C HIS A 842 9.03 28.90 -27.09
N MET A 843 8.72 27.62 -26.97
CA MET A 843 9.33 26.74 -25.95
C MET A 843 10.04 25.58 -26.61
N GLU A 844 11.19 25.21 -26.05
CA GLU A 844 11.81 23.94 -26.41
C GLU A 844 10.96 22.77 -25.91
N ARG A 845 11.01 21.65 -26.64
CA ARG A 845 10.27 20.43 -26.30
C ARG A 845 11.25 19.27 -26.14
N THR A 846 11.27 18.64 -24.97
CA THR A 846 12.19 17.52 -24.66
C THR A 846 11.53 16.20 -25.03
N LEU A 847 12.13 15.51 -25.99
CA LEU A 847 11.64 14.28 -26.61
C LEU A 847 12.68 13.16 -26.52
N TRP A 848 12.22 11.92 -26.40
CA TRP A 848 13.00 10.74 -26.74
C TRP A 848 12.49 10.16 -28.06
N ILE A 849 13.38 10.02 -29.04
CA ILE A 849 13.06 9.53 -30.38
C ILE A 849 14.12 8.49 -30.76
N ASP A 850 13.71 7.23 -30.91
CA ASP A 850 14.60 6.09 -31.17
C ASP A 850 15.61 6.32 -32.31
N ALA A 851 15.18 6.90 -33.43
CA ALA A 851 16.02 7.13 -34.61
C ALA A 851 17.10 8.22 -34.41
N ILE A 852 16.99 9.06 -33.38
CA ILE A 852 17.94 10.15 -33.10
C ILE A 852 18.69 9.90 -31.79
N CYS A 853 17.99 9.46 -30.74
CA CYS A 853 18.54 9.26 -29.41
C CYS A 853 19.42 8.01 -29.30
N ILE A 854 19.20 7.01 -30.17
CA ILE A 854 20.01 5.79 -30.27
C ILE A 854 20.90 5.91 -31.52
N ASN A 855 22.19 5.61 -31.37
CA ASN A 855 23.07 5.40 -32.50
C ASN A 855 22.72 4.08 -33.20
N GLN A 856 21.88 4.16 -34.23
CA GLN A 856 21.37 2.98 -34.95
C GLN A 856 22.46 2.16 -35.66
N ASN A 857 23.66 2.73 -35.85
CA ASN A 857 24.80 2.07 -36.48
C ASN A 857 25.70 1.32 -35.47
N ASP A 858 25.49 1.52 -34.17
CA ASP A 858 26.19 0.80 -33.11
C ASP A 858 25.29 -0.32 -32.57
N LEU A 859 25.66 -1.57 -32.85
CA LEU A 859 24.87 -2.73 -32.46
C LEU A 859 24.85 -2.93 -30.94
N GLU A 860 25.97 -2.63 -30.26
CA GLU A 860 26.07 -2.74 -28.79
C GLU A 860 25.21 -1.68 -28.11
N GLU A 861 25.24 -0.45 -28.64
CA GLU A 861 24.36 0.61 -28.14
C GLU A 861 22.89 0.27 -28.42
N ARG A 862 22.55 -0.14 -29.66
CA ARG A 862 21.17 -0.46 -30.04
C ARG A 862 20.59 -1.56 -29.16
N GLN A 863 21.31 -2.67 -28.95
CA GLN A 863 20.80 -3.76 -28.10
C GLN A 863 20.63 -3.30 -26.63
N SER A 864 21.55 -2.49 -26.12
CA SER A 864 21.49 -1.93 -24.76
C SER A 864 20.27 -1.00 -24.59
N GLN A 865 20.05 -0.10 -25.55
CA GLN A 865 18.90 0.81 -25.53
C GLN A 865 17.58 0.06 -25.74
N VAL A 866 17.54 -1.01 -26.54
CA VAL A 866 16.35 -1.87 -26.68
C VAL A 866 15.99 -2.54 -25.34
N LYS A 867 16.97 -2.99 -24.55
CA LYS A 867 16.73 -3.50 -23.19
C LYS A 867 16.08 -2.43 -22.29
N LEU A 868 16.47 -1.17 -22.49
CA LEU A 868 15.94 -0.02 -21.76
C LEU A 868 14.59 0.48 -22.29
N MET A 869 14.15 0.14 -23.51
CA MET A 869 12.91 0.67 -24.10
C MET A 869 11.69 0.51 -23.19
N LYS A 870 11.63 -0.57 -22.40
CA LYS A 870 10.57 -0.74 -21.38
C LYS A 870 10.56 0.43 -20.41
N ASP A 871 11.71 0.71 -19.81
CA ASP A 871 11.89 1.78 -18.85
C ASP A 871 11.77 3.17 -19.50
N ILE A 872 12.24 3.35 -20.74
CA ILE A 872 12.13 4.61 -21.49
C ILE A 872 10.65 4.99 -21.66
N TYR A 873 9.84 4.09 -22.20
CA TYR A 873 8.41 4.36 -22.42
C TYR A 873 7.64 4.45 -21.10
N THR A 874 7.94 3.60 -20.10
CA THR A 874 7.31 3.65 -18.77
C THR A 874 7.64 4.92 -17.97
N LYS A 875 8.85 5.47 -18.11
CA LYS A 875 9.29 6.66 -17.36
C LYS A 875 9.05 7.97 -18.13
N SER A 876 8.62 7.93 -19.38
CA SER A 876 8.22 9.12 -20.13
C SER A 876 7.04 9.83 -19.46
N ALA A 877 6.98 11.17 -19.56
CA ALA A 877 5.85 11.95 -19.06
C ALA A 877 4.55 11.63 -19.82
N ARG A 878 4.68 11.37 -21.12
CA ARG A 878 3.65 10.82 -22.01
C ARG A 878 4.31 10.29 -23.28
N VAL A 879 3.57 9.48 -24.02
CA VAL A 879 3.91 9.09 -25.38
C VAL A 879 3.02 9.82 -26.38
N VAL A 880 3.66 10.44 -27.38
CA VAL A 880 2.96 11.02 -28.53
C VAL A 880 2.97 9.99 -29.65
N ILE A 881 1.79 9.53 -30.03
CA ILE A 881 1.60 8.60 -31.15
C ILE A 881 1.35 9.42 -32.41
N TRP A 882 2.32 9.46 -33.31
CA TRP A 882 2.22 10.16 -34.58
C TRP A 882 1.78 9.20 -35.69
N LEU A 883 0.58 9.43 -36.22
CA LEU A 883 -0.02 8.61 -37.29
C LEU A 883 0.34 9.09 -38.71
N GLY A 884 0.95 10.27 -38.83
CA GLY A 884 1.23 10.92 -40.11
C GLY A 884 0.51 12.27 -40.24
N PRO A 885 0.78 13.02 -41.32
CA PRO A 885 0.03 14.23 -41.64
C PRO A 885 -1.47 13.89 -41.85
N ASP A 886 -2.32 14.91 -41.77
CA ASP A 886 -3.74 14.82 -42.12
C ASP A 886 -3.89 15.17 -43.61
N PRO A 887 -4.01 14.18 -44.52
CA PRO A 887 -4.28 14.48 -45.91
C PRO A 887 -5.78 14.81 -46.05
N ALA A 888 -6.08 15.99 -46.56
CA ALA A 888 -7.47 16.46 -46.79
C ALA A 888 -8.35 15.46 -47.57
N SER A 889 -7.77 14.48 -48.26
CA SER A 889 -8.46 13.42 -48.99
C SER A 889 -9.04 12.27 -48.15
N ASP A 890 -8.53 11.98 -46.94
CA ASP A 890 -9.00 10.83 -46.13
C ASP A 890 -9.90 11.22 -44.95
N ARG A 891 -10.18 12.52 -44.78
CA ARG A 891 -11.21 13.11 -43.92
C ARG A 891 -11.14 12.67 -42.45
N VAL A 892 -9.93 12.44 -41.93
CA VAL A 892 -9.72 12.03 -40.54
C VAL A 892 -10.22 13.05 -39.51
N ASN A 893 -10.43 14.31 -39.91
CA ASN A 893 -11.01 15.37 -39.10
C ASN A 893 -12.38 15.00 -38.52
N HIS A 894 -13.21 14.23 -39.23
CA HIS A 894 -14.57 13.92 -38.76
C HIS A 894 -14.60 13.07 -37.49
N LEU A 895 -13.63 12.17 -37.28
CA LEU A 895 -13.51 11.45 -36.00
C LEU A 895 -13.20 12.42 -34.85
N PHE A 896 -12.26 13.35 -35.05
CA PHE A 896 -11.88 14.32 -34.02
C PHE A 896 -12.98 15.37 -33.77
N GLU A 897 -13.77 15.71 -34.78
CA GLU A 897 -14.98 16.53 -34.64
C GLU A 897 -16.04 15.83 -33.79
N ILE A 898 -16.28 14.52 -34.00
CA ILE A 898 -17.19 13.74 -33.16
C ILE A 898 -16.70 13.71 -31.71
N LEU A 899 -15.41 13.51 -31.47
CA LEU A 899 -14.84 13.52 -30.12
C LEU A 899 -15.08 14.85 -29.39
N GLN A 900 -15.10 15.97 -30.11
CA GLN A 900 -15.36 17.29 -29.54
C GLN A 900 -16.86 17.57 -29.33
N THR A 901 -17.71 17.11 -30.26
CA THR A 901 -19.14 17.44 -30.27
C THR A 901 -20.02 16.42 -29.54
N SER A 902 -19.56 15.19 -29.38
CA SER A 902 -20.29 14.08 -28.77
C SER A 902 -19.31 13.12 -28.07
N PRO A 903 -18.71 13.54 -26.93
CA PRO A 903 -17.67 12.77 -26.23
C PRO A 903 -18.15 11.42 -25.68
N ASN A 904 -19.48 11.25 -25.55
CA ASN A 904 -20.14 10.01 -25.15
C ASN A 904 -21.18 9.67 -26.22
N LEU A 905 -20.83 8.79 -27.15
CA LEU A 905 -21.78 8.27 -28.13
C LEU A 905 -22.79 7.35 -27.40
N PRO A 906 -24.08 7.33 -27.77
CA PRO A 906 -25.05 6.41 -27.17
C PRO A 906 -24.65 4.97 -27.44
N ASP A 907 -24.82 4.06 -26.47
CA ASP A 907 -24.58 2.64 -26.69
C ASP A 907 -25.59 2.10 -27.73
N PRO A 908 -25.15 1.36 -28.77
CA PRO A 908 -26.07 0.78 -29.74
C PRO A 908 -26.93 -0.30 -29.08
N GLN A 909 -28.23 -0.33 -29.38
CA GLN A 909 -29.14 -1.35 -28.86
C GLN A 909 -29.02 -2.65 -29.66
N LEU A 910 -27.96 -3.40 -29.37
CA LEU A 910 -27.68 -4.66 -30.06
C LEU A 910 -28.69 -5.76 -29.65
N SER A 911 -29.33 -6.35 -30.64
CA SER A 911 -30.10 -7.58 -30.55
C SER A 911 -29.22 -8.75 -30.11
N LYS A 912 -29.84 -9.83 -29.61
CA LYS A 912 -29.10 -11.04 -29.20
C LYS A 912 -28.25 -11.61 -30.35
N ARG A 913 -28.72 -11.50 -31.60
CA ARG A 913 -28.02 -11.99 -32.78
C ARG A 913 -26.82 -11.11 -33.12
N GLU A 914 -26.97 -9.78 -33.08
CA GLU A 914 -25.84 -8.86 -33.23
C GLU A 914 -24.82 -9.08 -32.13
N ARG A 915 -25.23 -9.15 -30.85
CA ARG A 915 -24.33 -9.41 -29.71
C ARG A 915 -23.50 -10.67 -29.92
N THR A 916 -24.14 -11.79 -30.27
CA THR A 916 -23.42 -13.03 -30.58
C THR A 916 -22.50 -12.88 -31.80
N PHE A 917 -22.90 -12.13 -32.83
CA PHE A 917 -22.03 -11.83 -33.96
C PHE A 917 -20.80 -11.02 -33.53
N PHE A 918 -20.97 -10.01 -32.67
CA PHE A 918 -19.86 -9.24 -32.08
C PHE A 918 -18.97 -10.14 -31.23
N GLU A 919 -19.52 -10.92 -30.31
CA GLU A 919 -18.75 -11.84 -29.45
C GLU A 919 -17.93 -12.85 -30.26
N MET A 920 -18.47 -13.32 -31.39
CA MET A 920 -17.81 -14.31 -32.24
C MET A 920 -16.82 -13.71 -33.25
N ASN A 921 -17.05 -12.49 -33.75
CA ASN A 921 -16.30 -11.95 -34.90
C ASN A 921 -15.66 -10.57 -34.64
N VAL A 922 -16.26 -9.70 -33.80
CA VAL A 922 -15.81 -8.29 -33.64
C VAL A 922 -15.39 -7.81 -32.23
N PHE A 923 -15.95 -8.19 -31.09
CA PHE A 923 -15.35 -8.12 -29.72
C PHE A 923 -16.39 -8.53 -28.68
N ASP A 924 -15.98 -8.73 -27.43
CA ASP A 924 -16.90 -8.89 -26.31
C ASP A 924 -17.65 -7.57 -26.07
N ALA A 925 -18.93 -7.53 -26.50
CA ALA A 925 -19.77 -6.33 -26.45
C ALA A 925 -20.04 -5.86 -25.01
N ASP A 926 -20.04 -6.78 -24.04
CA ASP A 926 -20.37 -6.47 -22.66
C ASP A 926 -19.14 -6.01 -21.84
N ARG A 927 -17.93 -6.46 -22.18
CA ARG A 927 -16.68 -6.05 -21.50
C ARG A 927 -16.16 -4.67 -21.92
N TRP A 928 -16.51 -4.18 -23.10
CA TRP A 928 -15.93 -2.93 -23.62
C TRP A 928 -16.43 -1.68 -22.88
N HIS A 929 -17.68 -1.70 -22.42
CA HIS A 929 -18.30 -0.58 -21.70
C HIS A 929 -18.08 -0.62 -20.17
N GLN A 930 -17.46 -1.68 -19.62
CA GLN A 930 -17.33 -1.89 -18.17
C GLN A 930 -16.25 -1.04 -17.48
N ASP A 931 -15.31 -0.44 -18.21
CA ASP A 931 -14.22 0.37 -17.62
C ASP A 931 -14.56 1.87 -17.43
N GLU A 932 -15.72 2.36 -17.87
CA GLU A 932 -16.14 3.77 -17.71
C GLU A 932 -17.63 3.90 -17.30
N GLU A 933 -17.99 3.34 -16.14
CA GLU A 933 -19.36 3.33 -15.60
C GLU A 933 -19.95 4.71 -15.18
N THR A 934 -19.40 5.82 -15.66
CA THR A 934 -19.87 7.19 -15.33
C THR A 934 -20.38 8.01 -16.52
N ALA A 935 -20.24 7.53 -17.76
CA ALA A 935 -20.57 8.31 -18.95
C ALA A 935 -21.95 8.00 -19.58
N SER A 936 -22.38 6.72 -19.59
CA SER A 936 -23.61 6.28 -20.29
C SER A 936 -24.91 6.67 -19.57
N SER A 937 -24.86 6.96 -18.25
CA SER A 937 -26.05 7.27 -17.44
C SER A 937 -26.65 8.68 -17.64
N LYS A 938 -26.12 9.48 -18.57
CA LYS A 938 -26.55 10.88 -18.78
C LYS A 938 -27.28 11.15 -20.10
N VAL A 939 -27.41 10.18 -21.01
CA VAL A 939 -28.11 10.38 -22.28
C VAL A 939 -29.60 10.06 -22.09
N PRO A 940 -30.53 11.04 -22.24
CA PRO A 940 -31.97 10.81 -22.14
C PRO A 940 -32.43 9.71 -23.11
N ASP A 941 -33.39 8.88 -22.69
CA ASP A 941 -33.92 7.78 -23.50
C ASP A 941 -34.50 8.23 -24.86
N GLU A 942 -34.85 9.51 -24.98
CA GLU A 942 -35.32 10.16 -26.21
C GLU A 942 -34.22 10.30 -27.30
N ILE A 943 -32.94 10.33 -26.92
CA ILE A 943 -31.79 10.39 -27.86
C ILE A 943 -31.33 8.98 -28.26
N LYS A 944 -31.64 7.95 -27.45
CA LYS A 944 -31.23 6.56 -27.69
C LYS A 944 -31.94 5.90 -28.88
N ASN A 945 -33.12 6.41 -29.25
CA ASN A 945 -33.89 5.90 -30.38
C ASN A 945 -33.74 6.84 -31.59
N GLY A 946 -32.79 6.53 -32.50
CA GLY A 946 -32.64 7.22 -33.79
C GLY A 946 -31.34 7.99 -34.01
N PHE A 947 -30.34 7.82 -33.14
CA PHE A 947 -29.01 8.40 -33.35
C PHE A 947 -28.26 7.63 -34.45
N VAL A 948 -27.95 8.30 -35.56
CA VAL A 948 -27.21 7.71 -36.71
C VAL A 948 -25.82 8.31 -36.77
N ILE A 949 -24.78 7.46 -36.78
CA ILE A 949 -23.41 7.92 -36.99
C ILE A 949 -23.25 8.38 -38.45
N PRO A 950 -22.78 9.61 -38.70
CA PRO A 950 -22.52 10.07 -40.07
C PRO A 950 -21.55 9.15 -40.81
N ASN A 951 -21.84 8.79 -42.06
CA ASN A 951 -20.98 7.93 -42.88
C ASN A 951 -19.53 8.43 -43.00
N GLU A 952 -19.33 9.75 -42.94
CA GLU A 952 -18.00 10.35 -42.97
C GLU A 952 -17.19 10.05 -41.71
N ALA A 953 -17.83 9.95 -40.54
CA ALA A 953 -17.16 9.53 -39.32
C ALA A 953 -16.82 8.03 -39.32
N LYS A 954 -17.67 7.19 -39.92
CA LYS A 954 -17.38 5.75 -40.15
C LYS A 954 -16.11 5.58 -40.98
N LYS A 955 -16.04 6.29 -42.12
CA LYS A 955 -14.85 6.31 -42.99
C LYS A 955 -13.62 6.86 -42.27
N SER A 956 -13.78 7.93 -41.48
CA SER A 956 -12.70 8.54 -40.70
C SER A 956 -12.13 7.60 -39.64
N ALA A 957 -12.96 6.80 -38.95
CA ALA A 957 -12.51 5.79 -37.99
C ALA A 957 -11.67 4.69 -38.66
N ILE A 958 -12.13 4.20 -39.82
CA ILE A 958 -11.39 3.21 -40.64
C ILE A 958 -10.05 3.80 -41.10
N ALA A 959 -10.03 5.04 -41.59
CA ALA A 959 -8.81 5.72 -42.03
C ALA A 959 -7.76 5.84 -40.92
N VAL A 960 -8.18 6.17 -39.69
CA VAL A 960 -7.30 6.22 -38.51
C VAL A 960 -6.75 4.84 -38.15
N LEU A 961 -7.58 3.79 -38.12
CA LEU A 961 -7.16 2.42 -37.79
C LEU A 961 -6.33 1.75 -38.89
N SER A 962 -6.42 2.25 -40.12
CA SER A 962 -5.63 1.76 -41.27
C SER A 962 -4.24 2.38 -41.36
N ARG A 963 -3.89 3.32 -40.45
CA ARG A 963 -2.56 3.96 -40.45
C ARG A 963 -1.46 2.92 -40.19
N PRO A 964 -0.31 2.98 -40.90
CA PRO A 964 0.76 1.98 -40.79
C PRO A 964 1.28 1.73 -39.37
N TRP A 965 1.18 2.73 -38.48
CA TRP A 965 1.55 2.62 -37.07
C TRP A 965 0.88 1.42 -36.36
N TRP A 966 -0.40 1.14 -36.66
CA TRP A 966 -1.16 0.03 -36.07
C TRP A 966 -0.66 -1.37 -36.44
N THR A 967 0.27 -1.47 -37.38
CA THR A 967 0.79 -2.78 -37.82
C THR A 967 2.11 -3.18 -37.18
N ARG A 968 2.83 -2.27 -36.49
CA ARG A 968 4.22 -2.51 -36.06
C ARG A 968 4.30 -3.16 -34.68
N ILE A 969 5.16 -4.15 -34.46
CA ILE A 969 5.17 -4.84 -33.15
C ILE A 969 5.55 -3.93 -31.97
N TRP A 970 6.58 -3.09 -32.13
CA TRP A 970 7.08 -2.23 -31.07
C TRP A 970 6.02 -1.29 -30.50
N THR A 971 5.13 -0.76 -31.34
CA THR A 971 4.14 0.23 -30.93
C THR A 971 3.17 -0.27 -29.87
N VAL A 972 3.04 -1.58 -29.68
CA VAL A 972 2.27 -2.17 -28.56
C VAL A 972 2.94 -1.84 -27.24
N GLN A 973 4.25 -2.10 -27.13
CA GLN A 973 5.04 -1.76 -25.96
C GLN A 973 5.03 -0.24 -25.72
N GLU A 974 5.19 0.55 -26.79
CA GLU A 974 5.24 2.02 -26.73
C GLU A 974 3.93 2.63 -26.20
N MET A 975 2.78 2.05 -26.57
CA MET A 975 1.46 2.52 -26.14
C MET A 975 1.07 1.99 -24.75
N VAL A 976 1.30 0.69 -24.47
CA VAL A 976 0.80 0.03 -23.24
C VAL A 976 1.63 0.39 -22.01
N LEU A 977 2.93 0.66 -22.18
CA LEU A 977 3.82 1.00 -21.07
C LEU A 977 3.77 2.46 -20.65
N ALA A 978 3.30 3.34 -21.53
CA ALA A 978 3.26 4.77 -21.31
C ALA A 978 2.32 5.15 -20.15
N PRO A 979 2.71 6.07 -19.27
CA PRO A 979 1.81 6.61 -18.23
C PRO A 979 0.59 7.34 -18.81
N SER A 980 0.74 7.94 -19.99
CA SER A 980 -0.30 8.63 -20.75
C SER A 980 0.05 8.61 -22.24
N THR A 981 -0.96 8.49 -23.10
CA THR A 981 -0.81 8.46 -24.56
C THR A 981 -1.75 9.44 -25.24
N ILE A 982 -1.21 10.21 -26.18
CA ILE A 982 -2.00 11.05 -27.09
C ILE A 982 -1.80 10.57 -28.52
N ILE A 983 -2.89 10.49 -29.28
CA ILE A 983 -2.83 10.20 -30.73
C ILE A 983 -2.89 11.51 -31.47
N MET A 984 -1.98 11.67 -32.43
CA MET A 984 -1.82 12.86 -33.25
C MET A 984 -1.80 12.47 -34.74
N CYS A 985 -2.58 13.17 -35.56
CA CYS A 985 -2.60 13.04 -37.01
C CYS A 985 -2.69 14.46 -37.61
N GLY A 986 -1.64 14.90 -38.28
CA GLY A 986 -1.50 16.31 -38.67
C GLY A 986 -1.58 17.23 -37.45
N HIS A 987 -2.49 18.22 -37.48
CA HIS A 987 -2.73 19.12 -36.34
C HIS A 987 -3.81 18.61 -35.38
N LEU A 988 -4.46 17.49 -35.69
CA LEU A 988 -5.50 16.89 -34.87
C LEU A 988 -4.86 16.05 -33.77
N SER A 989 -5.37 16.18 -32.54
CA SER A 989 -4.91 15.35 -31.43
C SER A 989 -6.00 15.11 -30.39
N ALA A 990 -5.95 13.94 -29.76
CA ALA A 990 -6.85 13.55 -28.67
C ALA A 990 -6.18 12.48 -27.79
N PRO A 991 -6.63 12.30 -26.53
CA PRO A 991 -6.21 11.16 -25.71
C PRO A 991 -6.48 9.84 -26.43
N ALA A 992 -5.53 8.89 -26.36
CA ALA A 992 -5.68 7.63 -27.08
C ALA A 992 -6.91 6.84 -26.61
N SER A 993 -7.31 6.97 -25.34
CA SER A 993 -8.52 6.37 -24.78
C SER A 993 -9.80 6.85 -25.47
N ASP A 994 -9.86 8.13 -25.82
CA ASP A 994 -11.04 8.72 -26.45
C ASP A 994 -11.15 8.30 -27.90
N VAL A 995 -10.03 8.34 -28.65
CA VAL A 995 -9.95 7.82 -30.02
C VAL A 995 -10.33 6.33 -30.05
N ARG A 996 -9.85 5.55 -29.09
CA ARG A 996 -10.14 4.12 -28.91
C ARG A 996 -11.64 3.87 -28.69
N ARG A 997 -12.27 4.65 -27.80
CA ARG A 997 -13.71 4.56 -27.49
C ARG A 997 -14.54 4.91 -28.73
N ALA A 998 -14.30 6.09 -29.31
CA ALA A 998 -15.07 6.57 -30.46
C ALA A 998 -14.94 5.66 -31.68
N CYS A 999 -13.75 5.15 -32.00
CA CYS A 999 -13.59 4.18 -33.07
C CYS A 999 -14.42 2.91 -32.82
N ALA A 1000 -14.45 2.39 -31.58
CA ALA A 1000 -15.22 1.19 -31.26
C ALA A 1000 -16.73 1.45 -31.34
N ASP A 1001 -17.22 2.55 -30.77
CA ASP A 1001 -18.64 2.93 -30.82
C ASP A 1001 -19.11 3.11 -32.27
N ILE A 1002 -18.34 3.86 -33.07
CA ILE A 1002 -18.61 4.07 -34.49
C ILE A 1002 -18.68 2.74 -35.26
N LEU A 1003 -17.77 1.80 -34.97
CA LEU A 1003 -17.78 0.47 -35.59
C LEU A 1003 -18.99 -0.37 -35.17
N MET A 1004 -19.45 -0.29 -33.91
CA MET A 1004 -20.65 -1.00 -33.47
C MET A 1004 -21.91 -0.47 -34.12
N HIS A 1005 -22.08 0.85 -34.14
CA HIS A 1005 -23.19 1.51 -34.81
C HIS A 1005 -23.21 1.18 -36.29
N ALA A 1006 -22.05 1.16 -36.94
CA ALA A 1006 -21.98 0.85 -38.36
C ALA A 1006 -22.34 -0.61 -38.69
N VAL A 1007 -21.93 -1.58 -37.84
CA VAL A 1007 -22.34 -2.98 -37.99
C VAL A 1007 -23.84 -3.13 -37.69
N ASN A 1008 -24.37 -2.46 -36.66
CA ASN A 1008 -25.81 -2.46 -36.36
C ASN A 1008 -26.63 -1.93 -37.55
N ASP A 1009 -26.24 -0.78 -38.11
CA ASP A 1009 -26.89 -0.19 -39.29
C ASP A 1009 -26.92 -1.16 -40.48
N ALA A 1010 -25.84 -1.92 -40.70
CA ALA A 1010 -25.76 -2.91 -41.78
C ALA A 1010 -26.69 -4.12 -41.55
N PHE A 1011 -26.86 -4.57 -40.30
CA PHE A 1011 -27.83 -5.62 -39.96
C PHE A 1011 -29.29 -5.14 -40.12
N ASP A 1012 -29.59 -3.88 -39.77
CA ASP A 1012 -30.92 -3.29 -39.84
C ASP A 1012 -31.36 -2.95 -41.28
N ALA A 1013 -30.44 -2.51 -42.13
CA ALA A 1013 -30.73 -2.17 -43.53
C ALA A 1013 -31.05 -3.40 -44.39
N GLY A 1014 -30.64 -4.61 -43.97
CA GLY A 1014 -30.75 -5.83 -44.78
C GLY A 1014 -30.01 -5.75 -46.11
N ASP A 1015 -29.09 -4.79 -46.23
CA ASP A 1015 -28.39 -4.44 -47.46
C ASP A 1015 -27.00 -5.07 -47.44
N ASP A 1016 -26.87 -6.22 -48.12
CA ASP A 1016 -25.59 -6.94 -48.23
C ASP A 1016 -24.48 -6.05 -48.84
N ASP A 1017 -24.83 -4.99 -49.59
CA ASP A 1017 -23.88 -4.03 -50.18
C ASP A 1017 -23.20 -3.12 -49.14
N ASP A 1018 -23.86 -2.77 -48.02
CA ASP A 1018 -23.23 -2.02 -46.92
C ASP A 1018 -22.32 -2.92 -46.09
N LEU A 1019 -22.70 -4.19 -45.90
CA LEU A 1019 -21.85 -5.24 -45.32
C LEU A 1019 -20.63 -5.56 -46.20
N LEU A 1020 -20.75 -5.43 -47.53
CA LEU A 1020 -19.66 -5.54 -48.51
C LEU A 1020 -18.71 -4.33 -48.46
N SER A 1021 -19.17 -3.12 -48.10
CA SER A 1021 -18.27 -1.98 -47.81
C SER A 1021 -17.46 -2.17 -46.51
N PHE A 1022 -18.02 -2.93 -45.56
CA PHE A 1022 -17.31 -3.51 -44.41
C PHE A 1022 -16.60 -4.83 -44.74
N GLY A 1023 -16.67 -5.28 -45.99
CA GLY A 1023 -15.96 -6.46 -46.49
C GLY A 1023 -14.46 -6.37 -46.22
N ASP A 1024 -13.85 -5.20 -46.37
CA ASP A 1024 -12.42 -4.97 -46.03
C ASP A 1024 -12.13 -5.08 -44.51
N LEU A 1025 -13.15 -4.98 -43.65
CA LEU A 1025 -13.05 -5.13 -42.19
C LEU A 1025 -12.99 -6.62 -41.78
N PHE A 1026 -13.60 -7.49 -42.58
CA PHE A 1026 -13.69 -8.94 -42.37
C PHE A 1026 -12.74 -9.74 -43.27
N ASP A 1027 -12.47 -9.22 -44.46
CA ASP A 1027 -11.47 -9.63 -45.44
C ASP A 1027 -10.20 -8.80 -45.19
N ASP A 1028 -9.61 -8.99 -44.01
CA ASP A 1028 -8.35 -8.37 -43.57
C ASP A 1028 -7.20 -9.37 -43.79
N PRO A 1029 -6.74 -9.58 -45.05
CA PRO A 1029 -5.75 -10.62 -45.38
C PRO A 1029 -4.40 -10.40 -44.68
N ASN A 1030 -4.18 -9.20 -44.14
CA ASN A 1030 -2.96 -8.82 -43.41
C ASN A 1030 -3.16 -8.72 -41.88
N GLY A 1031 -4.36 -8.96 -41.35
CA GLY A 1031 -4.69 -8.80 -39.93
C GLY A 1031 -4.51 -7.37 -39.40
N THR A 1032 -4.43 -6.34 -40.25
CA THR A 1032 -4.12 -4.97 -39.86
C THR A 1032 -5.22 -4.35 -38.99
N LEU A 1033 -6.48 -4.52 -39.39
CA LEU A 1033 -7.61 -3.96 -38.67
C LEU A 1033 -7.98 -4.81 -37.46
N TYR A 1034 -7.87 -6.14 -37.57
CA TYR A 1034 -7.97 -7.06 -36.43
C TYR A 1034 -6.94 -6.73 -35.34
N MET A 1035 -5.71 -6.41 -35.73
CA MET A 1035 -4.66 -6.06 -34.77
C MET A 1035 -4.79 -4.64 -34.22
N ALA A 1036 -5.23 -3.67 -35.03
CA ALA A 1036 -5.62 -2.36 -34.53
C ALA A 1036 -6.72 -2.49 -33.45
N ARG A 1037 -7.71 -3.35 -33.71
CA ARG A 1037 -8.81 -3.69 -32.79
C ARG A 1037 -8.36 -4.39 -31.51
N MET A 1038 -7.45 -5.37 -31.61
CA MET A 1038 -6.85 -6.01 -30.43
C MET A 1038 -6.05 -5.03 -29.57
N ARG A 1039 -5.37 -4.05 -30.17
CA ARG A 1039 -4.61 -3.01 -29.44
C ARG A 1039 -5.48 -2.01 -28.71
N THR A 1040 -6.70 -1.83 -29.19
CA THR A 1040 -7.71 -1.03 -28.52
C THR A 1040 -8.41 -1.80 -27.38
N HIS A 1041 -8.18 -3.11 -27.24
CA HIS A 1041 -8.84 -3.96 -26.27
C HIS A 1041 -8.22 -3.90 -24.85
N PRO A 1042 -9.02 -3.75 -23.76
CA PRO A 1042 -8.51 -3.64 -22.39
C PRO A 1042 -7.66 -4.85 -21.92
N SER A 1043 -7.85 -6.02 -22.53
CA SER A 1043 -7.16 -7.26 -22.13
C SER A 1043 -5.69 -7.34 -22.55
N VAL A 1044 -5.19 -6.47 -23.44
CA VAL A 1044 -3.76 -6.37 -23.72
C VAL A 1044 -3.13 -5.50 -22.63
N SER A 1045 -2.87 -6.12 -21.48
CA SER A 1045 -2.30 -5.47 -20.32
C SER A 1045 -0.87 -5.94 -20.05
N THR A 1046 -0.10 -5.14 -19.33
CA THR A 1046 1.12 -5.63 -18.69
C THR A 1046 0.77 -6.85 -17.82
N LYS A 1047 1.59 -7.91 -17.87
CA LYS A 1047 1.45 -9.20 -17.14
C LYS A 1047 0.77 -10.36 -17.86
N MET A 1048 0.70 -10.36 -19.19
CA MET A 1048 0.35 -11.59 -19.93
C MET A 1048 1.57 -12.52 -20.08
N GLU A 1049 1.33 -13.82 -20.10
CA GLU A 1049 2.37 -14.82 -20.34
C GLU A 1049 3.01 -14.68 -21.73
N LEU A 1050 4.34 -14.79 -21.81
CA LEU A 1050 5.08 -14.50 -23.04
C LEU A 1050 4.61 -15.39 -24.20
N GLY A 1051 4.37 -16.68 -23.98
CA GLY A 1051 3.87 -17.57 -25.05
C GLY A 1051 2.47 -17.20 -25.55
N LYS A 1052 1.59 -16.72 -24.66
CA LYS A 1052 0.26 -16.21 -25.04
C LYS A 1052 0.40 -14.89 -25.81
N LEU A 1053 1.26 -13.98 -25.35
CA LEU A 1053 1.57 -12.72 -26.03
C LEU A 1053 2.11 -12.95 -27.44
N LEU A 1054 3.10 -13.83 -27.61
CA LEU A 1054 3.65 -14.16 -28.94
C LEU A 1054 2.57 -14.70 -29.86
N ARG A 1055 1.67 -15.56 -29.35
CA ARG A 1055 0.50 -16.01 -30.12
C ARG A 1055 -0.38 -14.83 -30.55
N PHE A 1056 -0.69 -13.88 -29.67
CA PHE A 1056 -1.54 -12.73 -30.04
C PHE A 1056 -0.84 -11.75 -30.99
N LEU A 1057 0.46 -11.49 -30.79
CA LEU A 1057 1.21 -10.44 -31.46
C LEU A 1057 1.89 -10.90 -32.75
N ARG A 1058 1.89 -12.20 -33.08
CA ARG A 1058 2.57 -12.76 -34.27
C ARG A 1058 2.20 -12.12 -35.60
N TRP A 1059 1.01 -11.51 -35.70
CA TRP A 1059 0.53 -10.85 -36.92
C TRP A 1059 1.14 -9.45 -37.15
N LEU A 1060 1.81 -8.87 -36.14
CA LEU A 1060 2.36 -7.51 -36.24
C LEU A 1060 3.67 -7.48 -37.03
N LYS A 1061 3.79 -6.58 -37.98
CA LYS A 1061 4.98 -6.40 -38.81
C LYS A 1061 6.19 -6.01 -37.97
N ALA A 1062 7.34 -6.59 -38.32
CA ALA A 1062 8.65 -6.28 -37.74
C ALA A 1062 9.66 -6.19 -38.89
N LYS A 1063 10.52 -5.16 -38.87
CA LYS A 1063 11.59 -5.00 -39.89
C LYS A 1063 12.69 -6.04 -39.66
N ASP A 1064 13.05 -6.26 -38.39
CA ASP A 1064 13.89 -7.37 -37.97
C ASP A 1064 12.98 -8.49 -37.43
N PRO A 1065 13.00 -9.71 -37.99
CA PRO A 1065 12.14 -10.80 -37.51
C PRO A 1065 12.33 -11.14 -36.03
N ARG A 1066 13.50 -10.89 -35.44
CA ARG A 1066 13.76 -11.15 -34.00
C ARG A 1066 12.93 -10.26 -33.08
N ASP A 1067 12.51 -9.09 -33.56
CA ASP A 1067 11.66 -8.17 -32.81
C ASP A 1067 10.26 -8.73 -32.55
N LYS A 1068 9.85 -9.79 -33.26
CA LYS A 1068 8.65 -10.57 -32.91
C LYS A 1068 8.69 -11.08 -31.47
N VAL A 1069 9.88 -11.47 -31.01
CA VAL A 1069 10.15 -11.86 -29.63
C VAL A 1069 10.50 -10.64 -28.78
N TYR A 1070 11.49 -9.84 -29.18
CA TYR A 1070 12.03 -8.77 -28.35
C TYR A 1070 11.01 -7.65 -28.06
N GLY A 1071 10.17 -7.31 -29.03
CA GLY A 1071 9.10 -6.31 -28.87
C GLY A 1071 7.98 -6.72 -27.92
N SER A 1072 7.94 -8.00 -27.51
CA SER A 1072 6.96 -8.53 -26.55
C SER A 1072 7.52 -8.58 -25.11
N LEU A 1073 8.85 -8.54 -24.93
CA LEU A 1073 9.50 -8.72 -23.63
C LEU A 1073 9.14 -7.61 -22.63
N GLY A 1074 9.00 -6.37 -23.11
CA GLY A 1074 8.71 -5.22 -22.25
C GLY A 1074 7.36 -5.31 -21.54
N ILE A 1075 6.40 -6.05 -22.12
CA ILE A 1075 5.01 -6.17 -21.63
C ILE A 1075 4.68 -7.57 -21.08
N ALA A 1076 5.58 -8.54 -21.21
CA ALA A 1076 5.42 -9.89 -20.68
C ALA A 1076 5.48 -9.95 -19.15
N ALA A 1077 4.73 -10.90 -18.56
CA ALA A 1077 4.79 -11.21 -17.13
C ALA A 1077 6.16 -11.72 -16.70
N SER A 1078 6.78 -12.53 -17.55
CA SER A 1078 8.11 -13.10 -17.42
C SER A 1078 8.79 -13.11 -18.79
N THR A 1079 10.08 -12.80 -18.82
CA THR A 1079 10.91 -12.90 -20.03
C THR A 1079 11.58 -14.27 -20.15
N TYR A 1080 11.52 -15.11 -19.12
CA TYR A 1080 12.20 -16.40 -19.06
C TYR A 1080 13.71 -16.33 -19.34
N GLY A 1081 14.34 -15.21 -18.96
CA GLY A 1081 15.76 -14.97 -19.21
C GLY A 1081 16.09 -14.64 -20.68
N ILE A 1082 15.08 -14.45 -21.53
CA ILE A 1082 15.29 -13.99 -22.90
C ILE A 1082 15.65 -12.50 -22.85
N GLU A 1083 16.79 -12.17 -23.45
CA GLU A 1083 17.25 -10.80 -23.64
C GLU A 1083 17.44 -10.50 -25.14
N PRO A 1084 17.26 -9.24 -25.58
CA PRO A 1084 17.61 -8.82 -26.92
C PRO A 1084 19.08 -9.08 -27.23
N ASP A 1085 19.31 -9.98 -28.19
CA ASP A 1085 20.61 -10.26 -28.81
C ASP A 1085 20.44 -10.23 -30.34
N TYR A 1086 21.03 -9.23 -30.98
CA TYR A 1086 20.98 -9.07 -32.44
C TYR A 1086 22.19 -9.69 -33.15
N THR A 1087 23.07 -10.39 -32.42
CA THR A 1087 24.21 -11.13 -32.99
C THR A 1087 23.84 -12.55 -33.42
N ILE A 1088 22.79 -13.12 -32.82
CA ILE A 1088 22.28 -14.46 -33.15
C ILE A 1088 21.33 -14.46 -34.36
N SER A 1089 21.23 -15.60 -35.04
CA SER A 1089 20.30 -15.76 -36.17
C SER A 1089 18.84 -15.75 -35.71
N THR A 1090 17.90 -15.46 -36.62
CA THR A 1090 16.46 -15.55 -36.33
C THR A 1090 16.03 -16.94 -35.89
N VAL A 1091 16.55 -17.99 -36.55
CA VAL A 1091 16.27 -19.40 -36.22
C VAL A 1091 16.71 -19.71 -34.79
N GLU A 1092 17.89 -19.24 -34.41
CA GLU A 1092 18.42 -19.43 -33.06
C GLU A 1092 17.60 -18.66 -32.02
N CYS A 1093 17.26 -17.39 -32.28
CA CYS A 1093 16.42 -16.58 -31.42
C CYS A 1093 15.07 -17.25 -31.12
N TYR A 1094 14.37 -17.74 -32.15
CA TYR A 1094 13.05 -18.38 -31.98
C TYR A 1094 13.15 -19.74 -31.27
N THR A 1095 14.20 -20.50 -31.57
CA THR A 1095 14.47 -21.79 -30.91
C THR A 1095 14.74 -21.60 -29.42
N GLN A 1096 15.65 -20.67 -29.08
CA GLN A 1096 15.97 -20.35 -27.69
C GLN A 1096 14.76 -19.77 -26.95
N ALA A 1097 14.00 -18.87 -27.59
CA ALA A 1097 12.80 -18.29 -26.99
C ALA A 1097 11.75 -19.37 -26.69
N THR A 1098 11.47 -20.27 -27.64
CA THR A 1098 10.50 -21.35 -27.46
C THR A 1098 10.94 -22.31 -26.35
N PHE A 1099 12.23 -22.68 -26.34
CA PHE A 1099 12.79 -23.53 -25.29
C PHE A 1099 12.70 -22.87 -23.90
N ASN A 1100 13.08 -21.60 -23.79
CA ASN A 1100 13.06 -20.85 -22.54
C ASN A 1100 11.63 -20.64 -22.03
N ILE A 1101 10.68 -20.38 -22.94
CA ILE A 1101 9.25 -20.28 -22.59
C ILE A 1101 8.73 -21.62 -22.08
N ILE A 1102 8.96 -22.74 -22.77
CA ILE A 1102 8.50 -24.06 -22.32
C ILE A 1102 9.13 -24.41 -20.96
N SER A 1103 10.44 -24.24 -20.85
CA SER A 1103 11.19 -24.59 -19.64
C SER A 1103 10.81 -23.72 -18.45
N GLY A 1104 10.64 -22.42 -18.68
CA GLY A 1104 10.37 -21.43 -17.64
C GLY A 1104 8.89 -21.35 -17.24
N SER A 1105 7.96 -21.47 -18.19
CA SER A 1105 6.52 -21.48 -17.92
C SER A 1105 6.00 -22.84 -17.45
N ARG A 1106 6.76 -23.92 -17.71
CA ARG A 1106 6.34 -25.32 -17.55
C ARG A 1106 5.04 -25.65 -18.28
N SER A 1107 4.73 -24.92 -19.35
CA SER A 1107 3.54 -25.08 -20.17
C SER A 1107 3.89 -25.32 -21.64
N LEU A 1108 3.04 -26.09 -22.32
CA LEU A 1108 3.11 -26.33 -23.76
C LEU A 1108 2.18 -25.38 -24.56
N ASP A 1109 1.58 -24.39 -23.90
CA ASP A 1109 0.66 -23.42 -24.53
C ASP A 1109 1.26 -22.68 -25.73
N ILE A 1110 2.59 -22.55 -25.78
CA ILE A 1110 3.31 -21.96 -26.92
C ILE A 1110 3.01 -22.69 -28.23
N PHE A 1111 2.68 -23.99 -28.17
CA PHE A 1111 2.27 -24.77 -29.35
C PHE A 1111 0.90 -24.35 -29.90
N GLY A 1112 0.10 -23.60 -29.14
CA GLY A 1112 -1.08 -22.92 -29.68
C GLY A 1112 -0.74 -21.89 -30.78
N ALA A 1113 0.52 -21.45 -30.88
CA ALA A 1113 1.02 -20.61 -31.97
C ALA A 1113 1.35 -21.40 -33.25
N LEU A 1114 1.46 -22.74 -33.19
CA LEU A 1114 1.70 -23.60 -34.35
C LEU A 1114 0.48 -23.73 -35.28
N ARG A 1115 -0.73 -23.35 -34.83
CA ARG A 1115 -1.93 -23.35 -35.66
C ARG A 1115 -1.84 -22.23 -36.71
N ARG A 1116 -1.36 -22.60 -37.90
CA ARG A 1116 -1.37 -21.78 -39.12
C ARG A 1116 -2.53 -22.20 -40.02
N PRO A 1117 -3.24 -21.25 -40.66
CA PRO A 1117 -4.06 -21.56 -41.81
C PRO A 1117 -3.20 -22.27 -42.88
N SER A 1118 -3.69 -23.34 -43.49
CA SER A 1118 -2.96 -24.15 -44.48
C SER A 1118 -2.58 -23.40 -45.76
N CYS A 1119 -3.02 -22.15 -45.92
CA CYS A 1119 -2.75 -21.27 -47.06
C CYS A 1119 -1.52 -20.36 -46.89
N ILE A 1120 -0.80 -20.42 -45.77
CA ILE A 1120 0.40 -19.59 -45.51
C ILE A 1120 1.64 -20.49 -45.43
N GLU A 1121 2.55 -20.36 -46.39
CA GLU A 1121 3.83 -21.11 -46.44
C GLU A 1121 4.76 -20.74 -45.26
N THR A 1122 5.61 -21.68 -44.85
CA THR A 1122 6.67 -21.42 -43.87
C THR A 1122 7.66 -20.38 -44.40
N THR A 1123 7.85 -19.31 -43.63
CA THR A 1123 8.68 -18.16 -44.02
C THR A 1123 10.15 -18.32 -43.65
N LEU A 1124 10.48 -19.16 -42.67
CA LEU A 1124 11.86 -19.45 -42.28
C LEU A 1124 12.26 -20.92 -42.51
N ALA A 1125 13.24 -21.12 -43.40
CA ALA A 1125 13.87 -22.42 -43.61
C ALA A 1125 14.82 -22.78 -42.44
N GLY A 1126 14.84 -24.05 -42.02
CA GLY A 1126 15.78 -24.57 -41.02
C GLY A 1126 15.34 -24.44 -39.56
N LEU A 1127 14.11 -24.00 -39.28
CA LEU A 1127 13.54 -23.98 -37.94
C LEU A 1127 13.20 -25.42 -37.48
N PRO A 1128 13.49 -25.83 -36.23
CA PRO A 1128 13.06 -27.13 -35.72
C PRO A 1128 11.53 -27.27 -35.76
N SER A 1129 11.02 -28.46 -36.06
CA SER A 1129 9.57 -28.69 -36.31
C SER A 1129 8.64 -28.42 -35.12
N TRP A 1130 9.19 -28.23 -33.92
CA TRP A 1130 8.46 -27.93 -32.69
C TRP A 1130 8.47 -26.44 -32.33
N VAL A 1131 9.23 -25.61 -33.07
CA VAL A 1131 9.34 -24.16 -32.84
C VAL A 1131 8.32 -23.44 -33.74
N PRO A 1132 7.50 -22.52 -33.22
CA PRO A 1132 6.64 -21.69 -34.06
C PRO A 1132 7.46 -20.71 -34.92
N ASP A 1133 7.16 -20.68 -36.22
CA ASP A 1133 7.64 -19.67 -37.18
C ASP A 1133 6.77 -18.40 -37.13
#